data_AF-A0A9D6JQV0-F1
#
_entry.id   AF-A0A9D6JQV0-F1
#
_cell.length_a   1.000
_cell.length_b   1.000
_cell.length_c   1.000
_cell.angle_alpha   90.00
_cell.angle_beta   90.00
_cell.angle_gamma   90.00
#
_symmetry.space_group_name_H-M   'P 1'
#
loop_
_entity.id
_entity.type
_entity.pdbx_description
1 polymer ?
#
loop_
_entity_poly.entity_id
_entity_poly.type
_entity_poly.pdbx_seq_one_letter_code
_entity_poly.pdbx_strand_id
1 'polypeptide(L)'
;MTNTKKEWGLVGLGKMGGNLALQALEKGMRVVSFDLKKAAPEYLKAGLVQIEHLEDFRKTLSSPRIVFIYIPAGPAVDHVLTDLAQCLEKGDILVDGGNSYWGDSIRRHQKLQEKGIHFVDLGTSGGVDGARHGACFMAGGKKEAVLKIEPILKDLAVKEGTVHAGPPGAGHFTKLVHNGIEFGMLQAIGEGIDLLEHYRDQIDIADVLRCWRHGSVIRSWLVDLMEAAYRSDKGLEEIPPYVEDTGEVNWLVDDAMHMEVPVPVIAQAVMQLFSSRDHQKNWARAMVTFDKNYQLRDFYYPYVGLENHTIGHPFRLGVWADGEFSEMGPEWQKDMRYLKDTLITEVKARNDKLGLELTCNDLVDFHLNIYLKKMTLKNLKNQPRDLRLFFSHDFHISGNEVGDTAYYDPRTQSLIHYKGKRYFLMNCCDDTKCGVEHFACGLKETQGLQGTWKDAVDGNLSGNSVAQGSVDSTVGINIPLAAQAITSVYYWICAGNTYQEVVKLNRSVREKTPDKLFTRSENYWKLWITQELCPGGETLSLKIFQLLKQSLLIMRTQIDNNGAILASNDTDIMDFSRDTYSYMWPRDGALVAASFIKAGYSEISRRFFNFCSQIVDPGGYFLHKFTPDGSVGSTWHPWWKNNEPELPIQEDETALVLWALWKHFDRFHDVEFIKPLYRD
;
A
#
# COMPACT_ATOMS: atom_id res chain seq x y z
N MET A 1 16.47 0.08 61.69
CA MET A 1 16.84 -0.26 60.30
C MET A 1 16.88 1.04 59.53
N THR A 2 18.06 1.46 59.06
CA THR A 2 18.25 2.70 58.30
C THR A 2 17.48 2.59 56.99
N ASN A 3 16.43 3.40 56.85
CA ASN A 3 15.60 3.49 55.66
C ASN A 3 16.43 4.19 54.56
N THR A 4 17.27 3.43 53.83
CA THR A 4 17.97 3.94 52.64
C THR A 4 16.90 4.36 51.64
N LYS A 5 16.71 5.68 51.51
CA LYS A 5 15.74 6.29 50.60
C LYS A 5 16.08 5.83 49.17
N LYS A 6 15.22 4.99 48.58
CA LYS A 6 15.40 4.50 47.21
C LYS A 6 15.34 5.70 46.26
N GLU A 7 16.38 5.89 45.46
CA GLU A 7 16.44 6.98 44.50
C GLU A 7 16.83 6.50 43.10
N TRP A 8 16.26 7.14 42.08
CA TRP A 8 16.49 6.79 40.69
C TRP A 8 16.21 7.97 39.75
N GLY A 9 16.79 7.89 38.56
CA GLY A 9 16.65 8.84 37.47
C GLY A 9 15.63 8.38 36.43
N LEU A 10 14.92 9.32 35.82
CA LEU A 10 13.97 9.07 34.75
C LEU A 10 14.18 10.03 33.57
N VAL A 11 14.29 9.50 32.36
CA VAL A 11 14.27 10.27 31.12
C VAL A 11 12.95 10.02 30.40
N GLY A 12 12.15 11.08 30.24
CA GLY A 12 10.83 11.03 29.63
C GLY A 12 9.69 10.96 30.64
N LEU A 13 8.90 12.02 30.72
CA LEU A 13 7.70 12.20 31.54
C LEU A 13 6.41 12.06 30.70
N GLY A 14 6.47 11.23 29.64
CA GLY A 14 5.29 10.84 28.88
C GLY A 14 4.29 10.01 29.70
N LYS A 15 3.25 9.47 29.04
CA LYS A 15 2.16 8.74 29.73
C LYS A 15 2.63 7.63 30.67
N MET A 16 3.67 6.87 30.29
CA MET A 16 4.23 5.81 31.14
C MET A 16 5.16 6.37 32.21
N GLY A 17 6.22 7.07 31.81
CA GLY A 17 7.25 7.57 32.73
C GLY A 17 6.70 8.51 33.81
N GLY A 18 5.79 9.43 33.45
CA GLY A 18 5.17 10.35 34.40
C GLY A 18 4.34 9.64 35.48
N ASN A 19 3.54 8.65 35.11
CA ASN A 19 2.73 7.89 36.07
C ASN A 19 3.58 7.01 37.00
N LEU A 20 4.66 6.39 36.47
CA LEU A 20 5.65 5.68 37.29
C LEU A 20 6.35 6.61 38.29
N ALA A 21 6.69 7.84 37.87
CA ALA A 21 7.29 8.82 38.75
C ALA A 21 6.35 9.22 39.89
N LEU A 22 5.07 9.48 39.61
CA LEU A 22 4.08 9.80 40.65
C LEU A 22 3.92 8.64 41.64
N GLN A 23 3.79 7.42 41.14
CA GLN A 23 3.67 6.24 41.98
C GLN A 23 4.89 6.07 42.90
N ALA A 24 6.09 6.28 42.36
CA ALA A 24 7.33 6.19 43.12
C ALA A 24 7.41 7.25 44.24
N LEU A 25 7.04 8.50 43.94
CA LEU A 25 7.04 9.60 44.90
C LEU A 25 6.08 9.35 46.07
N GLU A 26 4.89 8.81 45.80
CA GLU A 26 3.91 8.44 46.83
C GLU A 26 4.39 7.30 47.73
N LYS A 27 5.19 6.38 47.17
CA LYS A 27 5.87 5.31 47.92
C LYS A 27 7.12 5.80 48.66
N GLY A 28 7.38 7.11 48.67
CA GLY A 28 8.47 7.75 49.41
C GLY A 28 9.84 7.66 48.73
N MET A 29 9.89 7.24 47.46
CA MET A 29 11.11 7.18 46.66
C MET A 29 11.51 8.59 46.19
N ARG A 30 12.79 8.82 45.95
CA ARG A 30 13.28 10.08 45.35
C ARG A 30 13.47 9.89 43.85
N VAL A 31 12.72 10.66 43.05
CA VAL A 31 12.81 10.60 41.58
C VAL A 31 13.46 11.88 41.06
N VAL A 32 14.51 11.72 40.26
CA VAL A 32 15.15 12.81 39.52
C VAL A 32 14.80 12.63 38.05
N SER A 33 14.31 13.65 37.35
CA SER A 33 13.86 13.50 35.97
C SER A 33 14.46 14.50 35.01
N PHE A 34 14.72 14.05 33.79
CA PHE A 34 14.99 14.89 32.63
C PHE A 34 13.89 14.69 31.57
N ASP A 35 13.37 15.78 31.03
CA ASP A 35 12.47 15.80 29.88
C ASP A 35 12.73 17.07 29.07
N LEU A 36 12.50 17.02 27.76
CA LEU A 36 12.62 18.18 26.87
C LEU A 36 11.60 19.28 27.22
N LYS A 37 10.47 18.90 27.83
CA LYS A 37 9.43 19.80 28.29
C LYS A 37 9.53 20.00 29.80
N LYS A 38 9.13 21.18 30.26
CA LYS A 38 8.97 21.44 31.69
C LYS A 38 7.92 20.49 32.28
N ALA A 39 8.24 19.89 33.44
CA ALA A 39 7.33 18.97 34.12
C ALA A 39 6.04 19.69 34.50
N ALA A 40 4.92 18.98 34.40
CA ALA A 40 3.64 19.49 34.86
C ALA A 40 3.69 19.84 36.37
N PRO A 41 2.96 20.88 36.83
CA PRO A 41 3.01 21.34 38.22
C PRO A 41 2.70 20.26 39.26
N GLU A 42 1.89 19.27 38.90
CA GLU A 42 1.53 18.14 39.75
C GLU A 42 2.75 17.29 40.16
N TYR A 43 3.67 17.02 39.23
CA TYR A 43 4.87 16.25 39.51
C TYR A 43 5.82 16.99 40.47
N LEU A 44 5.98 18.31 40.26
CA LEU A 44 6.83 19.14 41.12
C LEU A 44 6.25 19.26 42.53
N LYS A 45 4.92 19.38 42.65
CA LYS A 45 4.22 19.36 43.96
C LYS A 45 4.37 18.01 44.68
N ALA A 46 4.39 16.90 43.93
CA ALA A 46 4.64 15.56 44.47
C ALA A 46 6.10 15.32 44.90
N GLY A 47 7.00 16.27 44.65
CA GLY A 47 8.41 16.21 45.07
C GLY A 47 9.37 15.68 44.00
N LEU A 48 8.96 15.64 42.72
CA LEU A 48 9.84 15.33 41.59
C LEU A 48 10.96 16.37 41.50
N VAL A 49 12.21 15.92 41.36
CA VAL A 49 13.35 16.80 41.12
C VAL A 49 13.63 16.83 39.61
N GLN A 50 13.20 17.89 38.93
CA GLN A 50 13.52 18.06 37.51
C GLN A 50 14.92 18.68 37.34
N ILE A 51 15.74 18.11 36.47
CA ILE A 51 17.04 18.65 36.04
C ILE A 51 16.96 19.22 34.63
N GLU A 52 17.85 20.17 34.31
CA GLU A 52 17.86 20.87 33.01
C GLU A 52 18.81 20.22 31.99
N HIS A 53 19.85 19.52 32.45
CA HIS A 53 20.82 18.83 31.60
C HIS A 53 21.05 17.39 32.06
N LEU A 54 21.28 16.46 31.12
CA LEU A 54 21.53 15.04 31.43
C LEU A 54 22.74 14.85 32.36
N GLU A 55 23.73 15.74 32.30
CA GLU A 55 24.94 15.71 33.13
C GLU A 55 24.64 15.91 34.62
N ASP A 56 23.53 16.57 34.94
CA ASP A 56 23.15 16.87 36.32
C ASP A 56 22.69 15.61 37.07
N PHE A 57 22.32 14.52 36.38
CA PHE A 57 22.13 13.22 37.01
C PHE A 57 23.36 12.82 37.85
N ARG A 58 24.57 13.17 37.38
CA ARG A 58 25.82 12.85 38.09
C ARG A 58 25.91 13.54 39.45
N LYS A 59 25.41 14.77 39.54
CA LYS A 59 25.46 15.63 40.73
C LYS A 59 24.31 15.34 41.69
N THR A 60 23.16 14.93 41.15
CA THR A 60 21.91 14.84 41.92
C THR A 60 21.61 13.44 42.45
N LEU A 61 22.05 12.38 41.75
CA LEU A 61 21.91 10.98 42.16
C LEU A 61 23.22 10.42 42.74
N SER A 62 23.09 9.55 43.74
CA SER A 62 24.19 8.79 44.35
C SER A 62 24.64 7.65 43.45
N SER A 63 25.93 7.33 43.50
CA SER A 63 26.50 6.17 42.79
C SER A 63 26.24 4.86 43.56
N PRO A 64 25.95 3.73 42.89
CA PRO A 64 25.71 3.60 41.45
C PRO A 64 24.37 4.22 41.04
N ARG A 65 24.39 5.06 40.01
CA ARG A 65 23.21 5.78 39.51
C ARG A 65 22.38 4.85 38.66
N ILE A 66 21.07 4.88 38.87
CA ILE A 66 20.11 4.07 38.12
C ILE A 66 19.22 5.04 37.35
N VAL A 67 19.26 5.02 36.02
CA VAL A 67 18.47 5.91 35.16
C VAL A 67 17.62 5.10 34.20
N PHE A 68 16.30 5.30 34.27
CA PHE A 68 15.31 4.68 33.39
C PHE A 68 14.98 5.61 32.24
N ILE A 69 14.69 5.04 31.07
CA ILE A 69 14.35 5.76 29.85
C ILE A 69 12.98 5.28 29.37
N TYR A 70 12.02 6.19 29.28
CA TYR A 70 10.66 5.95 28.77
C TYR A 70 10.33 6.97 27.68
N ILE A 71 10.96 6.79 26.53
CA ILE A 71 10.74 7.60 25.32
C ILE A 71 10.39 6.69 24.14
N PRO A 72 9.84 7.22 23.03
CA PRO A 72 9.52 6.41 21.86
C PRO A 72 10.73 5.63 21.34
N ALA A 73 10.51 4.37 20.95
CA ALA A 73 11.54 3.52 20.38
C ALA A 73 12.09 4.09 19.07
N GLY A 74 13.35 3.77 18.77
CA GLY A 74 14.06 4.23 17.58
C GLY A 74 15.33 5.04 17.90
N PRO A 75 15.83 5.86 16.95
CA PRO A 75 17.12 6.54 17.07
C PRO A 75 17.26 7.47 18.29
N ALA A 76 16.14 8.01 18.79
CA ALA A 76 16.13 8.89 19.96
C ALA A 76 16.71 8.20 21.21
N VAL A 77 16.44 6.90 21.39
CA VAL A 77 16.99 6.13 22.52
C VAL A 77 18.51 6.02 22.42
N ASP A 78 19.04 5.77 21.22
CA ASP A 78 20.49 5.65 21.00
C ASP A 78 21.24 6.98 21.23
N HIS A 79 20.61 8.11 20.89
CA HIS A 79 21.16 9.45 21.19
C HIS A 79 21.23 9.68 22.70
N VAL A 80 20.11 9.50 23.41
CA VAL A 80 20.04 9.68 24.87
C VAL A 80 21.01 8.75 25.60
N LEU A 81 21.10 7.47 25.20
CA LEU A 81 22.06 6.53 25.77
C LEU A 81 23.51 6.96 25.52
N THR A 82 23.80 7.53 24.36
CA THR A 82 25.15 8.01 24.03
C THR A 82 25.54 9.20 24.90
N ASP A 83 24.62 10.16 25.10
CA ASP A 83 24.85 11.35 25.91
C ASP A 83 24.97 10.99 27.39
N LEU A 84 24.06 10.17 27.91
CA LEU A 84 24.13 9.64 29.28
C LEU A 84 25.44 8.88 29.52
N ALA A 85 25.92 8.11 28.54
CA ALA A 85 27.19 7.38 28.65
C ALA A 85 28.45 8.28 28.60
N GLN A 86 28.32 9.58 28.36
CA GLN A 86 29.41 10.56 28.56
C GLN A 86 29.38 11.13 29.99
N CYS A 87 28.21 11.09 30.64
CA CYS A 87 27.96 11.74 31.91
C CYS A 87 28.07 10.79 33.11
N LEU A 88 27.78 9.50 32.88
CA LEU A 88 27.74 8.46 33.91
C LEU A 88 29.10 7.77 34.11
N GLU A 89 29.25 7.14 35.27
CA GLU A 89 30.48 6.49 35.71
C GLU A 89 30.41 4.97 35.60
N LYS A 90 31.57 4.31 35.66
CA LYS A 90 31.65 2.84 35.69
C LYS A 90 30.83 2.28 36.85
N GLY A 91 29.94 1.32 36.54
CA GLY A 91 29.05 0.69 37.51
C GLY A 91 27.66 1.31 37.62
N ASP A 92 27.42 2.46 36.98
CA ASP A 92 26.07 3.04 36.82
C ASP A 92 25.22 2.17 35.87
N ILE A 93 23.89 2.29 35.97
CA ILE A 93 22.91 1.45 35.30
C ILE A 93 21.95 2.31 34.48
N LEU A 94 21.85 1.98 33.19
CA LEU A 94 20.84 2.50 32.27
C LEU A 94 19.77 1.43 32.02
N VAL A 95 18.51 1.83 32.11
CA VAL A 95 17.36 0.95 31.89
C VAL A 95 16.50 1.52 30.77
N ASP A 96 16.30 0.76 29.71
CA ASP A 96 15.34 1.11 28.65
C ASP A 96 14.01 0.43 28.96
N GLY A 97 12.98 1.21 29.28
CA GLY A 97 11.64 0.73 29.58
C GLY A 97 10.64 0.91 28.43
N GLY A 98 11.10 1.38 27.27
CA GLY A 98 10.27 1.57 26.09
C GLY A 98 10.01 0.28 25.31
N ASN A 99 9.22 0.38 24.24
CA ASN A 99 8.97 -0.74 23.33
C ASN A 99 10.08 -0.87 22.28
N SER A 100 11.33 -0.98 22.72
CA SER A 100 12.50 -1.10 21.83
C SER A 100 12.63 -2.50 21.24
N TYR A 101 13.19 -2.60 20.02
CA TYR A 101 13.55 -3.90 19.43
C TYR A 101 14.63 -4.60 20.27
N TRP A 102 14.48 -5.90 20.48
CA TRP A 102 15.40 -6.68 21.33
C TRP A 102 16.80 -6.79 20.73
N GLY A 103 16.94 -6.83 19.40
CA GLY A 103 18.24 -6.83 18.72
C GLY A 103 19.04 -5.55 18.99
N ASP A 104 18.37 -4.39 19.02
CA ASP A 104 18.98 -3.13 19.43
C ASP A 104 19.43 -3.15 20.89
N SER A 105 18.69 -3.86 21.75
CA SER A 105 19.01 -3.96 23.17
C SER A 105 20.30 -4.75 23.40
N ILE A 106 20.53 -5.81 22.63
CA ILE A 106 21.80 -6.57 22.64
C ILE A 106 22.96 -5.66 22.20
N ARG A 107 22.79 -4.93 21.09
CA ARG A 107 23.78 -3.99 20.57
C ARG A 107 24.11 -2.88 21.59
N ARG A 108 23.09 -2.28 22.21
CA ARG A 108 23.22 -1.25 23.25
C ARG A 108 23.96 -1.78 24.46
N HIS A 109 23.65 -3.00 24.89
CA HIS A 109 24.34 -3.64 26.00
C HIS A 109 25.84 -3.79 25.72
N GLN A 110 26.22 -4.28 24.54
CA GLN A 110 27.63 -4.42 24.15
C GLN A 110 28.36 -3.06 24.18
N LYS A 111 27.78 -2.03 23.55
CA LYS A 111 28.37 -0.68 23.48
C LYS A 111 28.57 -0.05 24.86
N LEU A 112 27.60 -0.18 25.78
CA LEU A 112 27.69 0.40 27.11
C LEU A 112 28.64 -0.39 28.02
N GLN A 113 28.76 -1.69 27.79
CA GLN A 113 29.67 -2.57 28.53
C GLN A 113 31.14 -2.19 28.33
N GLU A 114 31.53 -1.69 27.15
CA GLU A 114 32.88 -1.17 26.86
C GLU A 114 33.26 0.01 27.76
N LYS A 115 32.27 0.82 28.16
CA LYS A 115 32.43 1.93 29.11
C LYS A 115 32.28 1.50 30.57
N GLY A 116 32.01 0.22 30.84
CA GLY A 116 31.73 -0.30 32.17
C GLY A 116 30.39 0.16 32.75
N ILE A 117 29.47 0.62 31.91
CA ILE A 117 28.09 0.98 32.28
C ILE A 117 27.21 -0.25 32.04
N HIS A 118 26.32 -0.54 32.99
CA HIS A 118 25.36 -1.63 32.84
C HIS A 118 24.13 -1.16 32.06
N PHE A 119 23.60 -2.04 31.21
CA PHE A 119 22.36 -1.81 30.49
C PHE A 119 21.37 -2.94 30.79
N VAL A 120 20.13 -2.56 31.09
CA VAL A 120 18.99 -3.47 31.29
C VAL A 120 17.87 -3.07 30.32
N ASP A 121 17.43 -4.01 29.51
CA ASP A 121 16.20 -3.89 28.72
C ASP A 121 15.01 -4.32 29.57
N LEU A 122 13.97 -3.49 29.65
CA LEU A 122 12.87 -3.66 30.58
C LEU A 122 11.53 -3.65 29.85
N GLY A 123 11.04 -4.84 29.56
CA GLY A 123 9.68 -5.03 29.09
C GLY A 123 8.66 -4.57 30.14
N THR A 124 7.84 -3.58 29.82
CA THR A 124 6.85 -3.00 30.74
C THR A 124 5.43 -3.22 30.23
N SER A 125 4.55 -3.80 31.04
CA SER A 125 3.15 -4.09 30.70
C SER A 125 2.18 -3.59 31.77
N GLY A 126 0.89 -3.46 31.41
CA GLY A 126 -0.19 -2.94 32.28
C GLY A 126 -0.73 -1.57 31.88
N GLY A 127 -0.18 -0.94 30.84
CA GLY A 127 -0.64 0.36 30.34
C GLY A 127 -0.49 1.49 31.35
N VAL A 128 -1.25 2.57 31.15
CA VAL A 128 -1.20 3.77 32.00
C VAL A 128 -1.70 3.50 33.41
N ASP A 129 -2.72 2.65 33.55
CA ASP A 129 -3.24 2.24 34.86
C ASP A 129 -2.18 1.43 35.64
N GLY A 130 -1.54 0.46 34.99
CA GLY A 130 -0.43 -0.28 35.57
C GLY A 130 0.74 0.62 35.97
N ALA A 131 1.12 1.59 35.13
CA ALA A 131 2.16 2.56 35.49
C ALA A 131 1.84 3.35 36.77
N ARG A 132 0.55 3.56 37.07
CA ARG A 132 0.11 4.31 38.24
C ARG A 132 -0.09 3.45 39.48
N HIS A 133 -0.63 2.25 39.33
CA HIS A 133 -1.09 1.41 40.45
C HIS A 133 -0.28 0.12 40.64
N GLY A 134 0.49 -0.30 39.64
CA GLY A 134 1.33 -1.49 39.67
C GLY A 134 1.54 -2.03 38.27
N ALA A 135 2.77 -1.99 37.75
CA ALA A 135 3.08 -2.50 36.42
C ALA A 135 3.54 -3.96 36.46
N CYS A 136 3.71 -4.57 35.28
CA CYS A 136 4.42 -5.83 35.13
C CYS A 136 5.76 -5.58 34.43
N PHE A 137 6.86 -6.09 35.00
CA PHE A 137 8.22 -5.85 34.53
C PHE A 137 8.98 -7.14 34.18
N MET A 138 9.51 -7.18 32.98
CA MET A 138 10.32 -8.26 32.41
C MET A 138 11.73 -7.72 32.14
N ALA A 139 12.67 -7.95 33.05
CA ALA A 139 14.02 -7.39 32.94
C ALA A 139 14.96 -8.36 32.21
N GLY A 140 15.60 -7.89 31.14
CA GLY A 140 16.69 -8.56 30.43
C GLY A 140 18.02 -7.88 30.73
N GLY A 141 19.07 -8.66 30.97
CA GLY A 141 20.38 -8.12 31.28
C GLY A 141 21.22 -9.01 32.19
N LYS A 142 22.40 -8.52 32.55
CA LYS A 142 23.28 -9.22 33.51
C LYS A 142 22.63 -9.26 34.89
N LYS A 143 22.66 -10.44 35.52
CA LYS A 143 22.05 -10.69 36.84
C LYS A 143 22.43 -9.65 37.90
N GLU A 144 23.69 -9.24 37.93
CA GLU A 144 24.21 -8.24 38.87
C GLU A 144 23.56 -6.85 38.72
N ALA A 145 23.26 -6.45 37.47
CA ALA A 145 22.59 -5.18 37.19
C ALA A 145 21.10 -5.26 37.52
N VAL A 146 20.45 -6.38 37.18
CA VAL A 146 19.03 -6.61 37.46
C VAL A 146 18.76 -6.63 38.97
N LEU A 147 19.59 -7.31 39.76
CA LEU A 147 19.48 -7.34 41.23
C LEU A 147 19.54 -5.95 41.88
N LYS A 148 20.28 -5.01 41.28
CA LYS A 148 20.39 -3.64 41.79
C LYS A 148 19.14 -2.80 41.53
N ILE A 149 18.43 -3.05 40.42
CA ILE A 149 17.19 -2.32 40.09
C ILE A 149 15.93 -3.01 40.63
N GLU A 150 16.01 -4.30 40.96
CA GLU A 150 14.90 -5.13 41.44
C GLU A 150 14.11 -4.50 42.61
N PRO A 151 14.72 -3.85 43.62
CA PRO A 151 13.97 -3.21 44.70
C PRO A 151 13.11 -2.02 44.24
N ILE A 152 13.45 -1.38 43.12
CA ILE A 152 12.64 -0.32 42.50
C ILE A 152 11.48 -0.97 41.75
N LEU A 153 11.79 -1.98 40.92
CA LEU A 153 10.78 -2.69 40.15
C LEU A 153 9.71 -3.34 41.03
N LYS A 154 10.10 -4.00 42.11
CA LYS A 154 9.17 -4.66 43.06
C LYS A 154 8.23 -3.67 43.75
N ASP A 155 8.70 -2.46 44.04
CA ASP A 155 7.85 -1.43 44.63
C ASP A 155 6.87 -0.87 43.61
N LEU A 156 7.25 -0.76 42.34
CA LEU A 156 6.41 -0.21 41.26
C LEU A 156 5.52 -1.27 40.58
N ALA A 157 5.77 -2.56 40.83
CA ALA A 157 5.00 -3.64 40.25
C ALA A 157 3.75 -3.98 41.04
N VAL A 158 2.81 -4.68 40.39
CA VAL A 158 1.86 -5.53 41.12
C VAL A 158 2.62 -6.63 41.85
N LYS A 159 2.02 -7.17 42.92
CA LYS A 159 2.62 -8.29 43.67
C LYS A 159 2.97 -9.43 42.70
N GLU A 160 4.22 -9.90 42.76
CA GLU A 160 4.78 -10.95 41.89
C GLU A 160 4.87 -10.58 40.39
N GLY A 161 4.59 -9.33 40.01
CA GLY A 161 4.66 -8.82 38.64
C GLY A 161 6.07 -8.47 38.15
N THR A 162 7.11 -9.12 38.65
CA THR A 162 8.50 -8.86 38.23
C THR A 162 9.25 -10.15 37.96
N VAL A 163 9.99 -10.20 36.85
CA VAL A 163 10.87 -11.34 36.52
C VAL A 163 12.20 -10.87 35.93
N HIS A 164 13.30 -11.56 36.27
CA HIS A 164 14.53 -11.52 35.49
C HIS A 164 14.36 -12.50 34.31
N ALA A 165 13.98 -11.98 33.15
CA ALA A 165 13.61 -12.76 31.97
C ALA A 165 14.81 -13.48 31.34
N GLY A 166 16.03 -12.95 31.48
CA GLY A 166 17.22 -13.61 30.96
C GLY A 166 18.37 -12.67 30.65
N PRO A 167 19.28 -13.06 29.71
CA PRO A 167 20.42 -12.23 29.30
C PRO A 167 19.96 -10.94 28.58
N PRO A 168 20.90 -10.04 28.20
CA PRO A 168 20.56 -8.84 27.44
C PRO A 168 19.69 -9.14 26.20
N GLY A 169 18.64 -8.35 26.00
CA GLY A 169 17.61 -8.51 24.96
C GLY A 169 16.41 -9.33 25.41
N ALA A 170 16.53 -10.17 26.44
CA ALA A 170 15.46 -11.09 26.85
C ALA A 170 14.21 -10.38 27.41
N GLY A 171 14.36 -9.22 28.05
CA GLY A 171 13.25 -8.45 28.61
C GLY A 171 12.36 -7.89 27.51
N HIS A 172 12.94 -7.18 26.55
CA HIS A 172 12.20 -6.66 25.39
C HIS A 172 11.66 -7.79 24.51
N PHE A 173 12.40 -8.89 24.31
CA PHE A 173 11.88 -10.03 23.55
C PHE A 173 10.68 -10.69 24.26
N THR A 174 10.74 -10.85 25.58
CA THR A 174 9.61 -11.40 26.35
C THR A 174 8.37 -10.49 26.26
N LYS A 175 8.57 -9.17 26.31
CA LYS A 175 7.47 -8.20 26.11
C LYS A 175 6.92 -8.23 24.69
N LEU A 176 7.77 -8.41 23.69
CA LEU A 176 7.37 -8.57 22.31
C LEU A 176 6.47 -9.81 22.14
N VAL A 177 6.86 -10.95 22.70
CA VAL A 177 6.05 -12.17 22.73
C VAL A 177 4.73 -11.97 23.48
N HIS A 178 4.76 -11.29 24.63
CA HIS A 178 3.55 -10.90 25.36
C HIS A 178 2.58 -10.10 24.47
N ASN A 179 3.06 -9.09 23.74
CA ASN A 179 2.22 -8.30 22.84
C ASN A 179 1.65 -9.16 21.71
N GLY A 180 2.43 -10.09 21.15
CA GLY A 180 1.90 -11.05 20.16
C GLY A 180 0.75 -11.90 20.69
N ILE A 181 0.88 -12.42 21.92
CA ILE A 181 -0.19 -13.18 22.59
C ILE A 181 -1.43 -12.30 22.79
N GLU A 182 -1.24 -11.06 23.25
CA GLU A 182 -2.32 -10.09 23.43
C GLU A 182 -3.10 -9.85 22.13
N PHE A 183 -2.42 -9.70 20.99
CA PHE A 183 -3.07 -9.55 19.68
C PHE A 183 -3.92 -10.77 19.30
N GLY A 184 -3.39 -11.97 19.48
CA GLY A 184 -4.14 -13.21 19.22
C GLY A 184 -5.38 -13.34 20.11
N MET A 185 -5.26 -12.98 21.39
CA MET A 185 -6.39 -12.98 22.33
C MET A 185 -7.45 -11.93 21.95
N LEU A 186 -7.03 -10.71 21.60
CA LEU A 186 -7.93 -9.64 21.20
C LEU A 186 -8.75 -10.04 19.96
N GLN A 187 -8.10 -10.62 18.95
CA GLN A 187 -8.78 -11.10 17.75
C GLN A 187 -9.83 -12.17 18.09
N ALA A 188 -9.47 -13.18 18.89
CA ALA A 188 -10.39 -14.25 19.28
C ALA A 188 -11.56 -13.74 20.14
N ILE A 189 -11.32 -12.79 21.05
CA ILE A 189 -12.38 -12.15 21.84
C ILE A 189 -13.29 -11.36 20.90
N GLY A 190 -12.74 -10.55 20.00
CA GLY A 190 -13.51 -9.74 19.04
C GLY A 190 -14.42 -10.59 18.17
N GLU A 191 -13.90 -11.67 17.57
CA GLU A 191 -14.70 -12.62 16.77
C GLU A 191 -15.83 -13.26 17.58
N GLY A 192 -15.55 -13.64 18.83
CA GLY A 192 -16.57 -14.23 19.71
C GLY A 192 -17.68 -13.25 20.08
N ILE A 193 -17.35 -11.98 20.30
CA ILE A 193 -18.34 -10.93 20.58
C ILE A 193 -19.14 -10.57 19.34
N ASP A 194 -18.49 -10.42 18.18
CA ASP A 194 -19.16 -10.20 16.90
C ASP A 194 -20.18 -11.30 16.60
N LEU A 195 -19.84 -12.56 16.87
CA LEU A 195 -20.78 -13.69 16.77
C LEU A 195 -21.98 -13.56 17.73
N LEU A 196 -21.78 -13.07 18.94
CA LEU A 196 -22.87 -12.83 19.90
C LEU A 196 -23.78 -11.69 19.44
N GLU A 197 -23.22 -10.62 18.87
CA GLU A 197 -23.99 -9.50 18.32
C GLU A 197 -24.86 -9.92 17.13
N HIS A 198 -24.36 -10.85 16.32
CA HIS A 198 -25.08 -11.42 15.18
C HIS A 198 -25.99 -12.61 15.54
N TYR A 199 -26.11 -12.95 16.84
CA TYR A 199 -27.06 -13.96 17.26
C TYR A 199 -28.50 -13.50 16.99
N ARG A 200 -29.36 -14.44 16.57
CA ARG A 200 -30.72 -14.13 16.09
C ARG A 200 -31.60 -13.35 17.08
N ASP A 201 -31.34 -13.49 18.38
CA ASP A 201 -32.08 -12.86 19.48
C ASP A 201 -31.18 -11.82 20.15
N GLN A 202 -31.74 -10.73 20.65
CA GLN A 202 -30.95 -9.69 21.30
C GLN A 202 -30.30 -10.20 22.61
N ILE A 203 -28.97 -10.09 22.70
CA ILE A 203 -28.19 -10.40 23.90
C ILE A 203 -27.61 -9.11 24.49
N ASP A 204 -27.73 -8.93 25.80
CA ASP A 204 -27.03 -7.83 26.50
C ASP A 204 -25.54 -8.19 26.65
N ILE A 205 -24.74 -7.74 25.68
CA ILE A 205 -23.30 -8.01 25.63
C ILE A 205 -22.58 -7.45 26.85
N ALA A 206 -22.97 -6.27 27.36
CA ALA A 206 -22.36 -5.65 28.52
C ALA A 206 -22.57 -6.51 29.79
N ASP A 207 -23.76 -7.08 29.96
CA ASP A 207 -24.08 -7.96 31.08
C ASP A 207 -23.44 -9.35 30.94
N VAL A 208 -23.32 -9.89 29.72
CA VAL A 208 -22.57 -11.13 29.45
C VAL A 208 -21.09 -10.95 29.75
N LEU A 209 -20.46 -9.88 29.25
CA LEU A 209 -19.07 -9.56 29.55
C LEU A 209 -18.89 -9.38 31.07
N ARG A 210 -19.81 -8.67 31.75
CA ARG A 210 -19.79 -8.56 33.22
C ARG A 210 -19.85 -9.92 33.88
N CYS A 211 -20.71 -10.83 33.43
CA CYS A 211 -20.76 -12.20 33.93
C CYS A 211 -19.40 -12.89 33.76
N TRP A 212 -18.75 -12.76 32.59
CA TRP A 212 -17.46 -13.38 32.32
C TRP A 212 -16.30 -12.84 33.16
N ARG A 213 -16.41 -11.59 33.64
CA ARG A 213 -15.45 -11.04 34.62
C ARG A 213 -15.50 -11.76 35.97
N HIS A 214 -16.58 -12.50 36.26
CA HIS A 214 -16.80 -13.19 37.54
C HIS A 214 -16.69 -14.70 37.41
N GLY A 215 -15.47 -15.24 37.60
CA GLY A 215 -15.25 -16.68 37.72
C GLY A 215 -15.19 -17.47 36.41
N SER A 216 -15.36 -16.82 35.25
CA SER A 216 -15.17 -17.45 33.94
C SER A 216 -13.72 -17.86 33.69
N VAL A 217 -13.54 -18.79 32.75
CA VAL A 217 -12.23 -19.25 32.26
C VAL A 217 -11.49 -18.14 31.51
N ILE A 218 -12.21 -17.33 30.73
CA ILE A 218 -11.62 -16.27 29.90
C ILE A 218 -11.49 -14.92 30.62
N ARG A 219 -11.71 -14.87 31.93
CA ARG A 219 -11.57 -13.64 32.73
C ARG A 219 -10.18 -13.04 32.52
N SER A 220 -10.13 -11.77 32.14
CA SER A 220 -8.88 -11.08 31.84
C SER A 220 -9.08 -9.57 31.80
N TRP A 221 -7.98 -8.82 31.90
CA TRP A 221 -8.00 -7.37 31.74
C TRP A 221 -8.60 -6.93 30.39
N LEU A 222 -8.39 -7.72 29.33
CA LEU A 222 -8.98 -7.44 28.00
C LEU A 222 -10.51 -7.51 28.02
N VAL A 223 -11.07 -8.50 28.74
CA VAL A 223 -12.53 -8.61 28.95
C VAL A 223 -13.05 -7.50 29.86
N ASP A 224 -12.27 -7.07 30.86
CA ASP A 224 -12.61 -5.91 31.70
C ASP A 224 -12.71 -4.62 30.87
N LEU A 225 -11.73 -4.39 29.98
CA LEU A 225 -11.73 -3.23 29.07
C LEU A 225 -12.89 -3.28 28.08
N MET A 226 -13.18 -4.45 27.51
CA MET A 226 -14.30 -4.63 26.58
C MET A 226 -15.63 -4.32 27.27
N GLU A 227 -15.85 -4.84 28.48
CA GLU A 227 -17.07 -4.57 29.25
C GLU A 227 -17.25 -3.08 29.57
N ALA A 228 -16.16 -2.41 29.95
CA ALA A 228 -16.17 -0.98 30.22
C ALA A 228 -16.51 -0.17 28.96
N ALA A 229 -16.01 -0.59 27.79
CA ALA A 229 -16.32 0.04 26.50
C ALA A 229 -17.82 -0.09 26.17
N TYR A 230 -18.39 -1.29 26.28
CA TYR A 230 -19.81 -1.55 26.02
C TYR A 230 -20.75 -0.82 26.99
N ARG A 231 -20.32 -0.55 28.23
CA ARG A 231 -21.12 0.21 29.22
C ARG A 231 -21.01 1.72 29.08
N SER A 232 -20.06 2.24 28.30
CA SER A 232 -19.93 3.67 28.11
C SER A 232 -21.17 4.26 27.43
N ASP A 233 -21.48 5.54 27.66
CA ASP A 233 -22.73 6.20 27.20
C ASP A 233 -22.96 6.12 25.67
N LYS A 234 -21.92 5.79 24.88
CA LYS A 234 -21.96 5.65 23.42
C LYS A 234 -21.57 4.26 22.92
N GLY A 235 -21.39 3.29 23.82
CA GLY A 235 -20.98 1.92 23.49
C GLY A 235 -19.70 1.87 22.65
N LEU A 236 -19.73 1.12 21.55
CA LEU A 236 -18.60 1.00 20.61
C LEU A 236 -18.61 2.05 19.48
N GLU A 237 -19.63 2.91 19.37
CA GLU A 237 -19.79 3.82 18.21
C GLU A 237 -18.66 4.86 18.07
N GLU A 238 -17.99 5.22 19.17
CA GLU A 238 -16.85 6.15 19.15
C GLU A 238 -15.50 5.47 18.90
N ILE A 239 -15.44 4.14 18.94
CA ILE A 239 -14.20 3.40 18.73
C ILE A 239 -14.04 3.21 17.22
N PRO A 240 -12.97 3.74 16.61
CA PRO A 240 -12.74 3.56 15.18
C PRO A 240 -12.64 2.07 14.84
N PRO A 241 -13.16 1.62 13.68
CA PRO A 241 -13.04 0.23 13.25
C PRO A 241 -11.60 -0.15 12.81
N TYR A 242 -10.63 0.74 13.03
CA TYR A 242 -9.23 0.55 12.69
C TYR A 242 -8.33 1.00 13.84
N VAL A 243 -7.17 0.35 13.95
CA VAL A 243 -6.12 0.70 14.92
C VAL A 243 -4.81 0.84 14.15
N GLU A 244 -4.04 1.90 14.42
CA GLU A 244 -2.70 2.04 13.85
C GLU A 244 -1.73 1.05 14.50
N ASP A 245 -0.95 0.38 13.67
CA ASP A 245 0.10 -0.54 14.12
C ASP A 245 1.35 0.25 14.53
N THR A 246 1.86 0.01 15.75
CA THR A 246 3.14 0.56 16.19
C THR A 246 4.34 -0.15 15.52
N GLY A 247 4.08 -1.22 14.76
CA GLY A 247 5.04 -1.99 13.98
C GLY A 247 5.75 -3.08 14.79
N GLU A 248 5.51 -3.14 16.10
CA GLU A 248 6.23 -4.02 17.03
C GLU A 248 5.94 -5.49 16.74
N VAL A 249 4.68 -5.86 16.56
CA VAL A 249 4.27 -7.26 16.35
C VAL A 249 4.76 -7.81 15.00
N ASN A 250 5.08 -6.93 14.04
CA ASN A 250 5.71 -7.37 12.78
C ASN A 250 7.10 -7.97 13.02
N TRP A 251 7.87 -7.42 13.97
CA TRP A 251 9.15 -8.03 14.38
C TRP A 251 8.95 -9.43 14.94
N LEU A 252 7.87 -9.67 15.68
CA LEU A 252 7.58 -10.99 16.23
C LEU A 252 7.28 -12.02 15.13
N VAL A 253 6.45 -11.66 14.15
CA VAL A 253 6.12 -12.57 13.04
C VAL A 253 7.37 -12.85 12.21
N ASP A 254 8.19 -11.83 11.95
CA ASP A 254 9.47 -11.97 11.25
C ASP A 254 10.45 -12.87 12.03
N ASP A 255 10.61 -12.64 13.33
CA ASP A 255 11.46 -13.48 14.20
C ASP A 255 10.97 -14.93 14.24
N ALA A 256 9.65 -15.15 14.33
CA ALA A 256 9.07 -16.49 14.32
C ALA A 256 9.33 -17.24 13.00
N MET A 257 9.30 -16.53 11.87
CA MET A 257 9.67 -17.10 10.57
C MET A 257 11.16 -17.46 10.53
N HIS A 258 12.05 -16.58 10.99
CA HIS A 258 13.49 -16.84 11.03
C HIS A 258 13.87 -17.99 11.97
N MET A 259 13.15 -18.13 13.09
CA MET A 259 13.35 -19.22 14.06
C MET A 259 12.59 -20.51 13.70
N GLU A 260 11.81 -20.50 12.61
CA GLU A 260 10.95 -21.61 12.19
C GLU A 260 9.95 -22.07 13.28
N VAL A 261 9.42 -21.12 14.06
CA VAL A 261 8.46 -21.38 15.14
C VAL A 261 7.03 -21.07 14.67
N PRO A 262 6.08 -22.02 14.74
CA PRO A 262 4.72 -21.80 14.28
C PRO A 262 3.94 -20.88 15.24
N VAL A 263 3.47 -19.74 14.73
CA VAL A 263 2.63 -18.76 15.46
C VAL A 263 1.32 -18.41 14.71
N PRO A 264 0.52 -19.39 14.27
CA PRO A 264 -0.57 -19.16 13.31
C PRO A 264 -1.64 -18.18 13.81
N VAL A 265 -2.02 -18.25 15.08
CA VAL A 265 -3.05 -17.35 15.67
C VAL A 265 -2.57 -15.90 15.68
N ILE A 266 -1.33 -15.67 16.09
CA ILE A 266 -0.75 -14.32 16.15
C ILE A 266 -0.58 -13.77 14.73
N ALA A 267 -0.06 -14.58 13.81
CA ALA A 267 0.09 -14.20 12.41
C ALA A 267 -1.26 -13.84 11.76
N GLN A 268 -2.31 -14.64 11.99
CA GLN A 268 -3.65 -14.34 11.48
C GLN A 268 -4.23 -13.05 12.07
N ALA A 269 -4.08 -12.82 13.38
CA ALA A 269 -4.52 -11.58 14.02
C ALA A 269 -3.84 -10.34 13.41
N VAL A 270 -2.53 -10.42 13.10
CA VAL A 270 -1.79 -9.35 12.41
C VAL A 270 -2.29 -9.16 10.98
N MET A 271 -2.54 -10.24 10.23
CA MET A 271 -3.10 -10.15 8.88
C MET A 271 -4.50 -9.54 8.88
N GLN A 272 -5.32 -9.83 9.88
CA GLN A 272 -6.65 -9.23 10.03
C GLN A 272 -6.57 -7.74 10.34
N LEU A 273 -5.60 -7.30 11.15
CA LEU A 273 -5.30 -5.88 11.35
C LEU A 273 -4.91 -5.19 10.04
N PHE A 274 -4.11 -5.84 9.18
CA PHE A 274 -3.79 -5.28 7.87
C PHE A 274 -5.03 -5.17 6.98
N SER A 275 -5.88 -6.19 7.01
CA SER A 275 -7.15 -6.19 6.27
C SER A 275 -8.11 -5.09 6.74
N SER A 276 -8.19 -4.82 8.05
CA SER A 276 -9.08 -3.77 8.57
C SER A 276 -8.62 -2.36 8.20
N ARG A 277 -7.32 -2.17 7.96
CA ARG A 277 -6.72 -0.89 7.50
C ARG A 277 -6.89 -0.66 5.99
N ASP A 278 -7.12 -1.72 5.21
CA ASP A 278 -7.24 -1.62 3.75
C ASP A 278 -8.63 -1.11 3.32
N HIS A 279 -8.94 0.15 3.63
CA HIS A 279 -10.17 0.81 3.20
C HIS A 279 -10.19 1.18 1.72
N GLN A 280 -9.03 1.18 1.07
CA GLN A 280 -8.88 1.41 -0.36
C GLN A 280 -7.97 0.32 -0.91
N LYS A 281 -8.57 -0.73 -1.46
CA LYS A 281 -7.84 -1.74 -2.22
C LYS A 281 -7.04 -1.01 -3.31
N ASN A 282 -5.76 -0.77 -3.07
CA ASN A 282 -4.90 0.06 -3.91
C ASN A 282 -4.36 -0.76 -5.08
N TRP A 283 -5.24 -1.43 -5.80
CA TRP A 283 -4.90 -2.06 -7.07
C TRP A 283 -4.72 -0.98 -8.14
N ALA A 284 -3.94 -1.30 -9.16
CA ALA A 284 -3.83 -0.40 -10.30
C ALA A 284 -5.19 -0.31 -11.01
N ARG A 285 -5.67 0.92 -11.08
CA ARG A 285 -6.91 1.41 -11.68
C ARG A 285 -6.76 1.86 -13.12
N ALA A 286 -5.52 1.92 -13.59
CA ALA A 286 -5.22 2.37 -14.94
C ALA A 286 -5.23 1.20 -15.93
N MET A 287 -5.68 1.47 -17.15
CA MET A 287 -5.53 0.57 -18.29
C MET A 287 -5.08 1.38 -19.51
N VAL A 288 -4.18 0.79 -20.31
CA VAL A 288 -3.75 1.38 -21.59
C VAL A 288 -3.94 0.41 -22.73
N THR A 289 -4.20 0.93 -23.93
CA THR A 289 -4.30 0.16 -25.18
C THR A 289 -3.37 0.75 -26.24
N PHE A 290 -3.07 -0.04 -27.27
CA PHE A 290 -2.24 0.39 -28.40
C PHE A 290 -2.94 0.07 -29.73
N ASP A 291 -2.74 0.89 -30.75
CA ASP A 291 -3.16 0.57 -32.12
C ASP A 291 -2.16 -0.33 -32.86
N LYS A 292 -2.50 -0.67 -34.10
CA LYS A 292 -1.62 -1.38 -35.05
C LYS A 292 -0.30 -0.66 -35.35
N ASN A 293 -0.21 0.64 -35.09
CA ASN A 293 1.00 1.44 -35.28
C ASN A 293 1.87 1.46 -34.01
N TYR A 294 1.45 0.79 -32.93
CA TYR A 294 2.10 0.80 -31.63
C TYR A 294 2.14 2.21 -31.00
N GLN A 295 1.08 2.99 -31.22
CA GLN A 295 0.81 4.24 -30.53
C GLN A 295 -0.16 3.95 -29.38
N LEU A 296 0.06 4.56 -28.21
CA LEU A 296 -0.89 4.40 -27.11
C LEU A 296 -2.17 5.14 -27.48
N ARG A 297 -3.30 4.43 -27.47
CA ARG A 297 -4.58 4.93 -27.98
C ARG A 297 -5.53 5.30 -26.88
N ASP A 298 -5.64 4.47 -25.85
CA ASP A 298 -6.55 4.69 -24.74
C ASP A 298 -5.77 4.70 -23.43
N PHE A 299 -6.18 5.59 -22.53
CA PHE A 299 -5.68 5.65 -21.16
C PHE A 299 -6.87 5.84 -20.22
N TYR A 300 -7.33 4.73 -19.62
CA TYR A 300 -8.45 4.74 -18.68
C TYR A 300 -7.97 4.95 -17.24
N TYR A 301 -8.67 5.80 -16.49
CA TYR A 301 -8.46 6.04 -15.05
C TYR A 301 -9.65 6.87 -14.51
N PRO A 302 -10.18 6.68 -13.29
CA PRO A 302 -9.72 5.81 -12.22
C PRO A 302 -10.39 4.44 -12.19
N TYR A 303 -11.06 4.04 -13.26
CA TYR A 303 -11.56 2.68 -13.42
C TYR A 303 -11.08 2.12 -14.75
N VAL A 304 -10.91 0.81 -14.80
CA VAL A 304 -10.76 0.13 -16.09
C VAL A 304 -12.06 0.36 -16.87
N GLY A 305 -11.96 1.04 -18.01
CA GLY A 305 -13.07 1.35 -18.92
C GLY A 305 -13.98 2.53 -18.59
N LEU A 306 -13.69 3.32 -17.55
CA LEU A 306 -14.37 4.60 -17.32
C LEU A 306 -13.37 5.74 -17.40
N GLU A 307 -13.80 6.85 -18.02
CA GLU A 307 -12.97 8.01 -18.32
C GLU A 307 -11.73 7.65 -19.15
N ASN A 308 -11.92 7.50 -20.47
CA ASN A 308 -10.79 7.44 -21.40
C ASN A 308 -10.19 8.85 -21.57
N HIS A 309 -8.98 9.06 -21.08
CA HIS A 309 -8.30 10.35 -21.06
C HIS A 309 -7.62 10.74 -22.36
N THR A 310 -7.73 9.94 -23.39
CA THR A 310 -7.25 10.26 -24.74
C THR A 310 -8.39 10.38 -25.74
N ILE A 311 -9.57 9.83 -25.42
CA ILE A 311 -10.71 9.63 -26.34
C ILE A 311 -10.30 9.09 -27.73
N GLY A 312 -9.27 8.24 -27.76
CA GLY A 312 -8.71 7.71 -29.00
C GLY A 312 -7.86 8.70 -29.77
N HIS A 313 -7.21 9.67 -29.13
CA HIS A 313 -6.14 10.45 -29.73
C HIS A 313 -4.79 9.81 -29.42
N PRO A 314 -3.90 9.63 -30.41
CA PRO A 314 -2.71 8.81 -30.24
C PRO A 314 -1.63 9.55 -29.46
N PHE A 315 -1.06 8.87 -28.48
CA PHE A 315 0.22 9.28 -27.89
C PHE A 315 1.34 8.79 -28.78
N ARG A 316 2.13 9.73 -29.28
CA ARG A 316 3.09 9.49 -30.36
C ARG A 316 4.48 9.21 -29.79
N LEU A 317 5.19 8.28 -30.44
CA LEU A 317 6.60 8.00 -30.20
C LEU A 317 7.40 8.48 -31.41
N GLY A 318 8.12 9.59 -31.26
CA GLY A 318 9.05 10.11 -32.25
C GLY A 318 10.47 9.63 -32.01
N VAL A 319 11.19 9.31 -33.08
CA VAL A 319 12.61 8.95 -33.06
C VAL A 319 13.34 9.86 -34.02
N TRP A 320 14.33 10.60 -33.51
CA TRP A 320 15.19 11.44 -34.30
C TRP A 320 16.62 10.91 -34.25
N ALA A 321 17.29 10.78 -35.39
CA ALA A 321 18.68 10.38 -35.48
C ALA A 321 19.42 11.14 -36.58
N ASP A 322 20.49 11.85 -36.22
CA ASP A 322 21.39 12.58 -37.12
C ASP A 322 20.69 13.49 -38.15
N GLY A 323 19.66 14.21 -37.75
CA GLY A 323 18.91 15.12 -38.63
C GLY A 323 17.69 14.50 -39.31
N GLU A 324 17.45 13.19 -39.12
CA GLU A 324 16.27 12.51 -39.66
C GLU A 324 15.28 12.16 -38.54
N PHE A 325 14.00 12.47 -38.75
CA PHE A 325 12.90 12.12 -37.86
C PHE A 325 12.04 11.00 -38.47
N SER A 326 11.60 10.07 -37.63
CA SER A 326 10.55 9.09 -37.95
C SER A 326 9.66 8.86 -36.74
N GLU A 327 8.35 8.96 -36.94
CA GLU A 327 7.36 8.57 -35.93
C GLU A 327 7.11 7.06 -35.99
N MET A 328 6.89 6.43 -34.84
CA MET A 328 6.47 5.03 -34.77
C MET A 328 5.15 4.86 -35.51
N GLY A 329 5.19 4.03 -36.56
CA GLY A 329 4.11 3.96 -37.55
C GLY A 329 4.42 3.00 -38.70
N PRO A 330 3.79 3.17 -39.87
CA PRO A 330 3.92 2.25 -41.01
C PRO A 330 5.34 2.05 -41.54
N GLU A 331 6.24 3.03 -41.39
CA GLU A 331 7.65 2.94 -41.81
C GLU A 331 8.46 1.94 -40.98
N TRP A 332 7.97 1.56 -39.81
CA TRP A 332 8.63 0.62 -38.90
C TRP A 332 8.14 -0.80 -39.15
N GLN A 333 9.06 -1.73 -39.39
CA GLN A 333 8.77 -3.17 -39.38
C GLN A 333 8.58 -3.60 -37.93
N LYS A 334 7.38 -4.08 -37.57
CA LYS A 334 7.00 -4.35 -36.17
C LYS A 334 6.55 -5.81 -35.99
N ASP A 335 7.02 -6.42 -34.91
CA ASP A 335 6.49 -7.67 -34.34
C ASP A 335 5.98 -7.35 -32.94
N MET A 336 4.66 -7.36 -32.75
CA MET A 336 3.98 -6.93 -31.52
C MET A 336 3.44 -8.15 -30.77
N ARG A 337 4.00 -8.43 -29.60
CA ARG A 337 3.62 -9.57 -28.76
C ARG A 337 3.57 -9.17 -27.29
N TYR A 338 3.18 -10.12 -26.44
CA TYR A 338 3.45 -10.08 -25.01
C TYR A 338 4.63 -11.00 -24.69
N LEU A 339 5.42 -10.64 -23.68
CA LEU A 339 6.33 -11.56 -23.03
C LEU A 339 5.52 -12.75 -22.50
N LYS A 340 6.08 -13.95 -22.70
CA LYS A 340 5.42 -15.21 -22.38
C LYS A 340 4.89 -15.22 -20.94
N ASP A 341 3.62 -15.60 -20.79
CA ASP A 341 2.93 -15.76 -19.51
C ASP A 341 2.86 -14.46 -18.68
N THR A 342 2.78 -13.30 -19.36
CA THR A 342 2.68 -11.98 -18.70
C THR A 342 1.77 -11.00 -19.45
N LEU A 343 1.46 -9.87 -18.81
CA LEU A 343 0.88 -8.68 -19.45
C LEU A 343 1.93 -7.60 -19.76
N ILE A 344 3.19 -8.00 -19.94
CA ILE A 344 4.26 -7.10 -20.39
C ILE A 344 4.40 -7.25 -21.90
N THR A 345 4.42 -6.17 -22.66
CA THR A 345 4.61 -6.25 -24.12
C THR A 345 6.05 -6.69 -24.47
N GLU A 346 6.23 -7.26 -25.66
CA GLU A 346 7.52 -7.44 -26.33
C GLU A 346 7.34 -6.97 -27.77
N VAL A 347 7.54 -5.67 -28.01
CA VAL A 347 7.42 -5.08 -29.34
C VAL A 347 8.79 -4.87 -29.94
N LYS A 348 9.10 -5.63 -30.99
CA LYS A 348 10.33 -5.47 -31.77
C LYS A 348 10.03 -4.60 -32.98
N ALA A 349 10.71 -3.47 -33.09
CA ALA A 349 10.53 -2.52 -34.18
C ALA A 349 11.87 -2.20 -34.86
N ARG A 350 11.90 -2.21 -36.19
CA ARG A 350 13.09 -1.92 -37.00
C ARG A 350 12.80 -0.82 -38.01
N ASN A 351 13.73 0.12 -38.12
CA ASN A 351 13.71 1.17 -39.14
C ASN A 351 15.04 1.17 -39.90
N ASP A 352 15.01 0.72 -41.15
CA ASP A 352 16.21 0.60 -41.98
C ASP A 352 16.78 1.97 -42.41
N LYS A 353 15.92 2.98 -42.59
CA LYS A 353 16.32 4.35 -42.95
C LYS A 353 17.14 4.99 -41.83
N LEU A 354 16.62 4.95 -40.61
CA LEU A 354 17.34 5.42 -39.42
C LEU A 354 18.49 4.48 -39.04
N GLY A 355 18.45 3.20 -39.45
CA GLY A 355 19.44 2.18 -39.09
C GLY A 355 19.38 1.84 -37.59
N LEU A 356 18.18 1.60 -37.08
CA LEU A 356 17.90 1.34 -35.66
C LEU A 356 16.99 0.12 -35.48
N GLU A 357 17.24 -0.64 -34.42
CA GLU A 357 16.35 -1.65 -33.86
C GLU A 357 15.93 -1.23 -32.44
N LEU A 358 14.64 -1.36 -32.14
CA LEU A 358 14.03 -1.09 -30.85
C LEU A 358 13.37 -2.36 -30.32
N THR A 359 13.56 -2.68 -29.06
CA THR A 359 12.71 -3.62 -28.31
C THR A 359 12.03 -2.85 -27.20
N CYS A 360 10.71 -2.79 -27.23
CA CYS A 360 9.93 -2.09 -26.22
C CYS A 360 9.17 -3.10 -25.35
N ASN A 361 9.21 -2.86 -24.05
CA ASN A 361 8.44 -3.60 -23.07
C ASN A 361 7.61 -2.61 -22.25
N ASP A 362 6.29 -2.78 -22.28
CA ASP A 362 5.32 -1.92 -21.62
C ASP A 362 4.55 -2.70 -20.59
N LEU A 363 4.17 -2.03 -19.51
CA LEU A 363 3.24 -2.56 -18.54
C LEU A 363 2.49 -1.44 -17.84
N VAL A 364 1.33 -1.79 -17.30
CA VAL A 364 0.78 -1.09 -16.13
C VAL A 364 1.14 -1.95 -14.93
N ASP A 365 1.72 -1.34 -13.89
CA ASP A 365 2.08 -2.06 -12.67
C ASP A 365 0.83 -2.69 -12.05
N PHE A 366 0.90 -3.91 -11.53
CA PHE A 366 -0.30 -4.62 -11.05
C PHE A 366 -0.93 -3.99 -9.80
N HIS A 367 -0.19 -3.13 -9.08
CA HIS A 367 -0.61 -2.51 -7.83
C HIS A 367 -0.63 -0.99 -7.91
N LEU A 368 0.30 -0.37 -8.62
CA LEU A 368 0.41 1.09 -8.70
C LEU A 368 -0.17 1.61 -10.02
N ASN A 369 -0.80 2.80 -9.98
CA ASN A 369 -1.30 3.51 -11.16
C ASN A 369 -0.15 4.10 -12.00
N ILE A 370 0.74 3.25 -12.49
CA ILE A 370 1.95 3.61 -13.20
C ILE A 370 2.02 2.76 -14.46
N TYR A 371 1.94 3.44 -15.60
CA TYR A 371 2.35 2.87 -16.88
C TYR A 371 3.87 3.04 -17.01
N LEU A 372 4.59 1.96 -17.31
CA LEU A 372 6.03 1.95 -17.54
C LEU A 372 6.33 1.40 -18.93
N LYS A 373 7.31 2.02 -19.60
CA LYS A 373 7.90 1.58 -20.86
C LYS A 373 9.42 1.49 -20.69
N LYS A 374 9.99 0.34 -21.03
CA LYS A 374 11.43 0.13 -21.24
C LYS A 374 11.67 0.03 -22.74
N MET A 375 12.60 0.82 -23.25
CA MET A 375 13.04 0.78 -24.65
C MET A 375 14.50 0.40 -24.71
N THR A 376 14.80 -0.75 -25.30
CA THR A 376 16.17 -1.16 -25.63
C THR A 376 16.46 -0.75 -27.07
N LEU A 377 17.45 0.11 -27.26
CA LEU A 377 17.82 0.69 -28.55
C LEU A 377 19.14 0.12 -29.03
N LYS A 378 19.20 -0.30 -30.30
CA LYS A 378 20.39 -0.83 -30.94
C LYS A 378 20.73 -0.05 -32.19
N ASN A 379 21.95 0.46 -32.24
CA ASN A 379 22.51 1.10 -33.43
C ASN A 379 22.93 0.03 -34.43
N LEU A 380 22.44 0.08 -35.67
CA LEU A 380 22.85 -0.84 -36.73
C LEU A 380 24.01 -0.30 -37.57
N LYS A 381 24.33 0.99 -37.46
CA LYS A 381 25.41 1.63 -38.22
C LYS A 381 26.74 1.51 -37.46
N ASN A 382 27.83 1.48 -38.23
CA ASN A 382 29.21 1.42 -37.70
C ASN A 382 29.78 2.80 -37.35
N GLN A 383 28.93 3.72 -36.87
CA GLN A 383 29.32 5.06 -36.46
C GLN A 383 28.47 5.48 -35.24
N PRO A 384 28.99 6.33 -34.35
CA PRO A 384 28.20 6.96 -33.30
C PRO A 384 27.02 7.74 -33.89
N ARG A 385 25.91 7.81 -33.14
CA ARG A 385 24.67 8.48 -33.54
C ARG A 385 24.25 9.49 -32.47
N ASP A 386 23.75 10.64 -32.90
CA ASP A 386 22.96 11.52 -32.03
C ASP A 386 21.50 11.09 -32.14
N LEU A 387 20.99 10.42 -31.10
CA LEU A 387 19.65 9.86 -31.06
C LEU A 387 18.82 10.58 -30.01
N ARG A 388 17.58 10.90 -30.35
CA ARG A 388 16.61 11.52 -29.44
C ARG A 388 15.29 10.78 -29.54
N LEU A 389 14.67 10.52 -28.38
CA LEU A 389 13.31 9.98 -28.30
C LEU A 389 12.37 11.07 -27.84
N PHE A 390 11.19 11.10 -28.46
CA PHE A 390 10.12 12.04 -28.14
C PHE A 390 8.83 11.29 -27.80
N PHE A 391 8.27 11.60 -26.64
CA PHE A 391 7.00 11.07 -26.16
C PHE A 391 5.99 12.22 -26.16
N SER A 392 5.03 12.17 -27.09
CA SER A 392 3.98 13.19 -27.21
C SER A 392 2.68 12.70 -26.59
N HIS A 393 2.06 13.56 -25.79
CA HIS A 393 0.86 13.28 -25.00
C HIS A 393 -0.28 14.17 -25.48
N ASP A 394 -1.33 13.53 -25.96
CA ASP A 394 -2.52 14.16 -26.52
C ASP A 394 -3.72 13.88 -25.61
N PHE A 395 -3.70 14.44 -24.40
CA PHE A 395 -4.73 14.21 -23.38
C PHE A 395 -6.01 15.00 -23.66
N HIS A 396 -7.16 14.37 -23.41
CA HIS A 396 -8.50 14.95 -23.33
C HIS A 396 -9.09 14.56 -21.97
N ILE A 397 -8.60 15.18 -20.89
CA ILE A 397 -8.83 14.69 -19.53
C ILE A 397 -10.33 14.71 -19.20
N SER A 398 -10.83 13.58 -18.69
CA SER A 398 -12.25 13.34 -18.43
C SER A 398 -13.12 13.42 -19.69
N GLY A 399 -12.55 13.00 -20.83
CA GLY A 399 -13.29 12.73 -22.05
C GLY A 399 -13.54 13.93 -22.96
N ASN A 400 -12.83 15.05 -22.77
CA ASN A 400 -12.95 16.24 -23.62
C ASN A 400 -11.72 17.15 -23.53
N GLU A 401 -11.57 18.01 -24.52
CA GLU A 401 -10.45 18.93 -24.73
C GLU A 401 -10.47 20.21 -23.88
N VAL A 402 -11.54 20.46 -23.13
CA VAL A 402 -11.76 21.76 -22.49
C VAL A 402 -11.14 21.84 -21.10
N GLY A 403 -10.26 22.81 -20.89
CA GLY A 403 -9.78 23.18 -19.55
C GLY A 403 -8.71 22.24 -18.98
N ASP A 404 -7.97 21.55 -19.84
CA ASP A 404 -6.78 20.81 -19.46
C ASP A 404 -5.62 21.79 -19.20
N THR A 405 -4.66 21.40 -18.38
CA THR A 405 -3.43 22.17 -18.14
C THR A 405 -2.23 21.26 -18.20
N ALA A 406 -1.22 21.65 -18.98
CA ALA A 406 0.05 20.95 -19.11
C ALA A 406 1.18 21.86 -18.63
N TYR A 407 2.03 21.41 -17.72
CA TYR A 407 3.18 22.20 -17.27
C TYR A 407 4.38 21.35 -16.87
N TYR A 408 5.58 21.93 -16.95
CA TYR A 408 6.79 21.34 -16.41
C TYR A 408 6.96 21.68 -14.92
N ASP A 409 7.15 20.66 -14.08
CA ASP A 409 7.39 20.80 -12.64
C ASP A 409 8.88 20.58 -12.30
N PRO A 410 9.65 21.64 -12.00
CA PRO A 410 11.08 21.52 -11.74
C PRO A 410 11.40 20.73 -10.46
N ARG A 411 10.48 20.63 -9.50
CA ARG A 411 10.69 19.91 -8.23
C ARG A 411 10.77 18.39 -8.44
N THR A 412 10.04 17.91 -9.43
CA THR A 412 9.92 16.49 -9.77
C THR A 412 10.67 16.14 -11.05
N GLN A 413 11.16 17.16 -11.78
CA GLN A 413 11.80 17.08 -13.09
C GLN A 413 10.92 16.31 -14.07
N SER A 414 9.64 16.67 -14.12
CA SER A 414 8.62 15.93 -14.85
C SER A 414 7.61 16.87 -15.49
N LEU A 415 6.88 16.36 -16.47
CA LEU A 415 5.78 17.09 -17.10
C LEU A 415 4.47 16.59 -16.51
N ILE A 416 3.56 17.51 -16.15
CA ILE A 416 2.30 17.19 -15.48
C ILE A 416 1.14 17.73 -16.31
N HIS A 417 0.17 16.87 -16.58
CA HIS A 417 -1.15 17.26 -17.05
C HIS A 417 -2.16 17.12 -15.93
N TYR A 418 -3.10 18.05 -15.82
CA TYR A 418 -4.20 17.91 -14.88
C TYR A 418 -5.48 18.64 -15.30
N LYS A 419 -6.61 18.16 -14.77
CA LYS A 419 -7.92 18.81 -14.79
C LYS A 419 -8.76 18.28 -13.65
N GLY A 420 -9.35 19.20 -12.87
CA GLY A 420 -10.13 18.83 -11.68
C GLY A 420 -9.35 17.89 -10.74
N LYS A 421 -9.88 16.68 -10.55
CA LYS A 421 -9.30 15.62 -9.70
C LYS A 421 -8.46 14.60 -10.50
N ARG A 422 -7.94 14.93 -11.67
CA ARG A 422 -7.17 14.02 -12.51
C ARG A 422 -5.80 14.61 -12.76
N TYR A 423 -4.76 13.87 -12.39
CA TYR A 423 -3.36 14.26 -12.54
C TYR A 423 -2.60 13.14 -13.25
N PHE A 424 -1.81 13.51 -14.25
CA PHE A 424 -0.92 12.62 -14.98
C PHE A 424 0.49 13.22 -14.95
N LEU A 425 1.45 12.46 -14.46
CA LEU A 425 2.86 12.87 -14.38
C LEU A 425 3.69 11.98 -15.29
N MET A 426 4.40 12.59 -16.24
CA MET A 426 5.24 11.91 -17.21
C MET A 426 6.71 12.22 -16.97
N ASN A 427 7.53 11.17 -16.98
CA ASN A 427 8.96 11.29 -16.71
C ASN A 427 9.74 10.18 -17.42
N CYS A 428 11.05 10.35 -17.53
CA CYS A 428 11.94 9.44 -18.24
C CYS A 428 13.32 9.35 -17.56
N CYS A 429 14.02 8.26 -17.82
CA CYS A 429 15.42 8.11 -17.44
C CYS A 429 16.19 7.24 -18.43
N ASP A 430 17.50 7.46 -18.48
CA ASP A 430 18.48 6.53 -19.05
C ASP A 430 19.45 6.08 -17.95
N ASP A 431 20.49 5.33 -18.30
CA ASP A 431 21.46 4.81 -17.34
C ASP A 431 22.31 5.90 -16.65
N THR A 432 22.29 7.13 -17.17
CA THR A 432 23.11 8.26 -16.70
C THR A 432 22.30 9.32 -15.97
N LYS A 433 21.04 9.54 -16.36
CA LYS A 433 20.19 10.62 -15.83
C LYS A 433 18.73 10.22 -15.71
N CYS A 434 18.06 10.83 -14.74
CA CYS A 434 16.64 10.65 -14.50
C CYS A 434 15.97 12.02 -14.35
N GLY A 435 14.98 12.31 -15.19
CA GLY A 435 14.31 13.60 -15.26
C GLY A 435 14.08 14.04 -16.71
N VAL A 436 13.02 14.81 -16.92
CA VAL A 436 12.71 15.48 -18.18
C VAL A 436 13.56 16.73 -18.33
N GLU A 437 14.40 16.80 -19.36
CA GLU A 437 15.25 17.95 -19.66
C GLU A 437 14.77 18.75 -20.88
N HIS A 438 14.20 18.06 -21.86
CA HIS A 438 13.63 18.68 -23.06
C HIS A 438 12.13 18.46 -23.05
N PHE A 439 11.37 19.54 -23.20
CA PHE A 439 9.92 19.47 -23.20
C PHE A 439 9.31 20.61 -24.02
N ALA A 440 8.06 20.44 -24.39
CA ALA A 440 7.18 21.50 -24.87
C ALA A 440 5.76 21.23 -24.38
N CYS A 441 5.08 22.27 -23.90
CA CYS A 441 3.63 22.30 -23.73
C CYS A 441 3.04 23.19 -24.82
N GLY A 442 1.92 22.80 -25.42
CA GLY A 442 1.35 23.54 -26.54
C GLY A 442 -0.17 23.56 -26.53
N LEU A 443 -0.73 24.39 -27.39
CA LEU A 443 -2.14 24.37 -27.74
C LEU A 443 -2.32 23.45 -28.95
N LYS A 444 -3.34 22.62 -28.90
CA LYS A 444 -3.80 21.78 -30.01
C LYS A 444 -5.21 22.20 -30.43
N GLU A 445 -5.69 21.65 -31.55
CA GLU A 445 -7.08 21.76 -32.01
C GLU A 445 -7.62 23.21 -32.11
N THR A 446 -6.72 24.18 -32.23
CA THR A 446 -7.01 25.61 -32.29
C THR A 446 -6.19 26.27 -33.39
N GLN A 447 -6.83 27.14 -34.17
CA GLN A 447 -6.15 28.06 -35.12
C GLN A 447 -5.17 27.40 -36.11
N GLY A 448 -5.39 26.13 -36.50
CA GLY A 448 -4.53 25.42 -37.44
C GLY A 448 -3.19 24.94 -36.86
N LEU A 449 -2.98 25.06 -35.54
CA LEU A 449 -1.81 24.51 -34.86
C LEU A 449 -1.84 22.99 -34.90
N GLN A 450 -0.68 22.39 -35.18
CA GLN A 450 -0.55 20.96 -35.40
C GLN A 450 -0.21 20.17 -34.13
N GLY A 451 0.12 20.85 -33.01
CA GLY A 451 0.55 20.25 -31.74
C GLY A 451 2.08 20.18 -31.58
N THR A 452 2.55 20.06 -30.33
CA THR A 452 3.97 19.98 -29.92
C THR A 452 4.74 18.82 -30.52
N TRP A 453 4.09 17.75 -30.97
CA TRP A 453 4.77 16.65 -31.65
C TRP A 453 5.47 17.10 -32.94
N LYS A 454 5.05 18.21 -33.54
CA LYS A 454 5.72 18.82 -34.70
C LYS A 454 7.05 19.47 -34.34
N ASP A 455 7.21 20.00 -33.12
CA ASP A 455 8.47 20.57 -32.66
C ASP A 455 9.59 19.52 -32.77
N ALA A 456 9.28 18.27 -32.40
CA ALA A 456 10.24 17.16 -32.41
C ALA A 456 10.87 16.83 -33.78
N VAL A 457 10.27 17.30 -34.90
CA VAL A 457 10.72 16.96 -36.27
C VAL A 457 12.14 17.46 -36.55
N ASP A 458 12.51 18.63 -36.05
CA ASP A 458 13.87 19.16 -36.23
C ASP A 458 14.86 18.70 -35.15
N GLY A 459 14.36 17.90 -34.20
CA GLY A 459 15.12 17.37 -33.07
C GLY A 459 15.10 18.27 -31.82
N ASN A 460 14.44 19.43 -31.84
CA ASN A 460 14.42 20.36 -30.72
C ASN A 460 12.98 20.64 -30.27
N LEU A 461 12.78 20.82 -28.97
CA LEU A 461 11.49 21.22 -28.42
C LEU A 461 11.54 22.71 -28.05
N SER A 462 10.43 23.42 -28.24
CA SER A 462 10.33 24.86 -27.99
C SER A 462 10.64 25.28 -26.54
N GLY A 463 10.58 24.36 -25.58
CA GLY A 463 10.83 24.65 -24.16
C GLY A 463 9.67 25.37 -23.48
N ASN A 464 8.52 25.53 -24.16
CA ASN A 464 7.36 26.16 -23.53
C ASN A 464 6.93 25.33 -22.32
N SER A 465 6.90 25.96 -21.15
CA SER A 465 6.80 25.26 -19.86
C SER A 465 5.39 25.09 -19.35
N VAL A 466 4.42 25.77 -19.96
CA VAL A 466 3.00 25.68 -19.57
C VAL A 466 2.07 25.99 -20.74
N ALA A 467 0.95 25.28 -20.79
CA ALA A 467 -0.20 25.60 -21.64
C ALA A 467 -1.50 25.25 -20.89
N GLN A 468 -2.61 25.88 -21.26
CA GLN A 468 -3.94 25.61 -20.70
C GLN A 468 -5.03 25.70 -21.77
N GLY A 469 -6.13 24.96 -21.61
CA GLY A 469 -7.21 24.85 -22.60
C GLY A 469 -7.19 23.48 -23.28
N SER A 470 -7.32 23.43 -24.61
CA SER A 470 -7.02 22.22 -25.38
C SER A 470 -5.51 22.16 -25.61
N VAL A 471 -4.84 21.28 -24.86
CA VAL A 471 -3.39 21.24 -24.78
C VAL A 471 -2.83 19.88 -25.14
N ASP A 472 -1.59 19.89 -25.60
CA ASP A 472 -0.74 18.72 -25.73
C ASP A 472 0.64 19.00 -25.13
N SER A 473 1.48 17.97 -25.08
CA SER A 473 2.87 18.15 -24.68
C SER A 473 3.78 17.11 -25.30
N THR A 474 5.07 17.41 -25.36
CA THR A 474 6.10 16.46 -25.77
C THR A 474 7.25 16.48 -24.77
N VAL A 475 7.74 15.30 -24.40
CA VAL A 475 8.95 15.08 -23.59
C VAL A 475 10.03 14.49 -24.48
N GLY A 476 11.25 15.02 -24.41
CA GLY A 476 12.41 14.58 -25.17
C GLY A 476 13.53 14.06 -24.28
N ILE A 477 14.20 12.99 -24.70
CA ILE A 477 15.44 12.48 -24.07
C ILE A 477 16.52 12.24 -25.13
N ASN A 478 17.70 12.81 -24.89
CA ASN A 478 18.87 12.66 -25.76
C ASN A 478 19.71 11.47 -25.30
N ILE A 479 20.05 10.59 -26.24
CA ILE A 479 20.68 9.29 -26.00
C ILE A 479 21.85 9.14 -27.00
N PRO A 480 23.04 9.68 -26.68
CA PRO A 480 24.22 9.44 -27.50
C PRO A 480 24.49 7.93 -27.59
N LEU A 481 24.54 7.38 -28.80
CA LEU A 481 24.66 5.93 -29.01
C LEU A 481 25.91 5.61 -29.83
N ALA A 482 26.84 4.87 -29.26
CA ALA A 482 28.07 4.47 -29.94
C ALA A 482 27.80 3.52 -31.14
N ALA A 483 28.79 3.36 -32.01
CA ALA A 483 28.74 2.43 -33.13
C ALA A 483 28.35 1.02 -32.64
N GLN A 484 27.31 0.43 -33.24
CA GLN A 484 26.83 -0.92 -32.91
C GLN A 484 26.42 -1.16 -31.44
N ALA A 485 26.33 -0.11 -30.63
CA ALA A 485 26.03 -0.23 -29.21
C ALA A 485 24.53 -0.45 -28.96
N ILE A 486 24.24 -0.96 -27.76
CA ILE A 486 22.90 -1.16 -27.22
C ILE A 486 22.78 -0.35 -25.94
N THR A 487 21.64 0.31 -25.73
CA THR A 487 21.33 1.04 -24.49
C THR A 487 19.86 0.86 -24.11
N SER A 488 19.50 1.20 -22.88
CA SER A 488 18.12 1.18 -22.39
C SER A 488 17.66 2.56 -21.91
N VAL A 489 16.40 2.84 -22.15
CA VAL A 489 15.70 4.05 -21.72
C VAL A 489 14.37 3.67 -21.11
N TYR A 490 13.99 4.36 -20.05
CA TYR A 490 12.71 4.20 -19.40
C TYR A 490 11.87 5.46 -19.54
N TYR A 491 10.57 5.26 -19.67
CA TYR A 491 9.56 6.28 -19.67
C TYR A 491 8.37 5.79 -18.85
N TRP A 492 7.71 6.67 -18.10
CA TRP A 492 6.52 6.30 -17.33
C TRP A 492 5.51 7.43 -17.22
N ILE A 493 4.26 7.04 -17.00
CA ILE A 493 3.13 7.92 -16.70
C ILE A 493 2.53 7.47 -15.35
N CYS A 494 2.50 8.36 -14.37
CA CYS A 494 1.79 8.15 -13.10
C CYS A 494 0.42 8.81 -13.16
N ALA A 495 -0.65 8.08 -12.87
CA ALA A 495 -2.02 8.60 -12.79
C ALA A 495 -2.49 8.68 -11.34
N GLY A 496 -3.12 9.78 -10.95
CA GLY A 496 -3.56 10.02 -9.57
C GLY A 496 -4.69 11.04 -9.48
N ASN A 497 -5.32 11.11 -8.31
CA ASN A 497 -6.40 12.06 -8.05
C ASN A 497 -5.91 13.42 -7.56
N THR A 498 -4.66 13.47 -7.10
CA THR A 498 -4.02 14.66 -6.56
C THR A 498 -2.59 14.77 -7.04
N TYR A 499 -2.05 15.99 -7.02
CA TYR A 499 -0.63 16.23 -7.25
C TYR A 499 0.26 15.37 -6.33
N GLN A 500 -0.08 15.27 -5.04
CA GLN A 500 0.73 14.52 -4.08
C GLN A 500 0.77 13.01 -4.38
N GLU A 501 -0.33 12.45 -4.87
CA GLU A 501 -0.37 11.05 -5.30
C GLU A 501 0.59 10.78 -6.46
N VAL A 502 0.53 11.56 -7.54
CA VAL A 502 1.40 11.35 -8.70
C VAL A 502 2.87 11.59 -8.37
N VAL A 503 3.18 12.54 -7.47
CA VAL A 503 4.53 12.75 -6.97
C VAL A 503 5.04 11.56 -6.14
N LYS A 504 4.20 10.98 -5.29
CA LYS A 504 4.53 9.77 -4.51
C LYS A 504 4.77 8.57 -5.42
N LEU A 505 3.96 8.40 -6.46
CA LEU A 505 4.14 7.36 -7.47
C LEU A 505 5.46 7.55 -8.22
N ASN A 506 5.75 8.75 -8.73
CA ASN A 506 7.01 9.07 -9.41
C ASN A 506 8.24 8.83 -8.51
N ARG A 507 8.17 9.23 -7.23
CA ARG A 507 9.22 8.94 -6.25
C ARG A 507 9.43 7.44 -6.09
N SER A 508 8.35 6.66 -6.03
CA SER A 508 8.42 5.20 -5.91
C SER A 508 9.13 4.57 -7.11
N VAL A 509 8.91 5.07 -8.33
CA VAL A 509 9.65 4.62 -9.53
C VAL A 509 11.15 4.92 -9.40
N ARG A 510 11.49 6.13 -8.97
CA ARG A 510 12.90 6.57 -8.83
C ARG A 510 13.65 5.80 -7.73
N GLU A 511 13.03 5.60 -6.58
CA GLU A 511 13.65 4.92 -5.42
C GLU A 511 13.74 3.41 -5.59
N LYS A 512 12.68 2.77 -6.12
CA LYS A 512 12.68 1.32 -6.37
C LYS A 512 13.41 0.94 -7.65
N THR A 513 13.60 1.89 -8.55
CA THR A 513 14.05 1.75 -9.95
C THR A 513 13.03 1.11 -10.89
N PRO A 514 12.94 1.55 -12.16
CA PRO A 514 12.06 0.94 -13.16
C PRO A 514 12.26 -0.57 -13.32
N ASP A 515 13.50 -1.07 -13.35
CA ASP A 515 13.78 -2.51 -13.52
C ASP A 515 13.18 -3.38 -12.42
N LYS A 516 13.18 -2.93 -11.15
CA LYS A 516 12.51 -3.68 -10.08
C LYS A 516 11.00 -3.71 -10.25
N LEU A 517 10.41 -2.62 -10.76
CA LEU A 517 8.98 -2.56 -11.07
C LEU A 517 8.59 -3.47 -12.24
N PHE A 518 9.46 -3.60 -13.25
CA PHE A 518 9.32 -4.60 -14.31
C PHE A 518 9.40 -6.02 -13.75
N THR A 519 10.48 -6.33 -13.03
CA THR A 519 10.73 -7.68 -12.49
C THR A 519 9.60 -8.15 -11.58
N ARG A 520 9.11 -7.28 -10.68
CA ARG A 520 7.99 -7.66 -9.79
C ARG A 520 6.69 -7.88 -10.54
N SER A 521 6.41 -7.08 -11.58
CA SER A 521 5.18 -7.21 -12.37
C SER A 521 5.23 -8.46 -13.24
N GLU A 522 6.40 -8.78 -13.79
CA GLU A 522 6.65 -10.02 -14.53
C GLU A 522 6.40 -11.25 -13.64
N ASN A 523 7.00 -11.25 -12.45
CA ASN A 523 6.84 -12.32 -11.47
C ASN A 523 5.39 -12.46 -11.02
N TYR A 524 4.70 -11.34 -10.78
CA TYR A 524 3.29 -11.35 -10.42
C TYR A 524 2.43 -12.02 -11.49
N TRP A 525 2.56 -11.62 -12.75
CA TRP A 525 1.73 -12.18 -13.82
C TRP A 525 2.05 -13.64 -14.11
N LYS A 526 3.34 -14.02 -14.06
CA LYS A 526 3.75 -15.43 -14.17
C LYS A 526 3.13 -16.27 -13.05
N LEU A 527 3.17 -15.79 -11.81
CA LEU A 527 2.55 -16.48 -10.68
C LEU A 527 1.02 -16.55 -10.87
N TRP A 528 0.39 -15.43 -11.20
CA TRP A 528 -1.06 -15.30 -11.37
C TRP A 528 -1.59 -16.29 -12.42
N ILE A 529 -0.89 -16.47 -13.55
CA ILE A 529 -1.31 -17.40 -14.61
C ILE A 529 -0.92 -18.86 -14.35
N THR A 530 -0.11 -19.14 -13.32
CA THR A 530 0.28 -20.51 -12.94
C THR A 530 -0.61 -21.17 -11.89
N GLN A 531 -1.55 -20.41 -11.30
CA GLN A 531 -2.60 -20.96 -10.43
C GLN A 531 -3.27 -22.15 -11.13
N GLU A 532 -3.43 -23.29 -10.44
CA GLU A 532 -3.84 -24.60 -11.00
C GLU A 532 -4.90 -24.47 -12.11
N LEU A 533 -4.42 -24.34 -13.34
CA LEU A 533 -5.25 -24.08 -14.51
C LEU A 533 -6.02 -25.36 -14.82
N CYS A 534 -7.34 -25.35 -14.57
CA CYS A 534 -8.33 -26.34 -15.00
C CYS A 534 -7.95 -27.82 -14.82
N PRO A 535 -8.76 -28.62 -14.08
CA PRO A 535 -8.77 -30.07 -14.27
C PRO A 535 -8.97 -30.40 -15.76
N GLY A 536 -8.05 -31.17 -16.37
CA GLY A 536 -8.05 -31.51 -17.79
C GLY A 536 -7.21 -30.59 -18.70
N GLY A 537 -6.59 -29.52 -18.17
CA GLY A 537 -5.67 -28.66 -18.93
C GLY A 537 -4.47 -29.42 -19.51
N GLU A 538 -4.02 -30.48 -18.83
CA GLU A 538 -2.95 -31.39 -19.29
C GLU A 538 -3.26 -32.12 -20.61
N THR A 539 -4.53 -32.19 -21.02
CA THR A 539 -4.94 -32.84 -22.27
C THR A 539 -4.87 -31.92 -23.50
N LEU A 540 -4.68 -30.61 -23.28
CA LEU A 540 -4.61 -29.63 -24.37
C LEU A 540 -3.23 -29.66 -25.04
N SER A 541 -3.21 -29.46 -26.37
CA SER A 541 -1.94 -29.21 -27.06
C SER A 541 -1.28 -27.94 -26.53
N LEU A 542 0.06 -27.89 -26.55
CA LEU A 542 0.84 -26.76 -26.06
C LEU A 542 0.38 -25.41 -26.66
N LYS A 543 0.02 -25.40 -27.95
CA LYS A 543 -0.47 -24.20 -28.64
C LYS A 543 -1.81 -23.71 -28.08
N ILE A 544 -2.75 -24.62 -27.86
CA ILE A 544 -4.07 -24.28 -27.30
C ILE A 544 -3.93 -23.83 -25.85
N PHE A 545 -3.06 -24.49 -25.08
CA PHE A 545 -2.79 -24.11 -23.69
C PHE A 545 -2.18 -22.71 -23.57
N GLN A 546 -1.24 -22.36 -24.47
CA GLN A 546 -0.69 -21.01 -24.55
C GLN A 546 -1.75 -19.97 -24.92
N LEU A 547 -2.64 -20.30 -25.88
CA LEU A 547 -3.74 -19.42 -26.25
C LEU A 547 -4.69 -19.19 -25.07
N LEU A 548 -5.05 -20.25 -24.33
CA LEU A 548 -5.88 -20.16 -23.13
C LEU A 548 -5.26 -19.20 -22.10
N LYS A 549 -3.97 -19.36 -21.81
CA LYS A 549 -3.25 -18.47 -20.87
C LYS A 549 -3.28 -17.02 -21.32
N GLN A 550 -2.99 -16.78 -22.60
CA GLN A 550 -3.03 -15.44 -23.16
C GLN A 550 -4.44 -14.85 -23.12
N SER A 551 -5.47 -15.64 -23.42
CA SER A 551 -6.87 -15.20 -23.32
C SER A 551 -7.26 -14.84 -21.88
N LEU A 552 -6.85 -15.60 -20.87
CA LEU A 552 -7.11 -15.27 -19.46
C LEU A 552 -6.43 -13.95 -19.05
N LEU A 553 -5.18 -13.73 -19.48
CA LEU A 553 -4.47 -12.49 -19.23
C LEU A 553 -5.15 -11.30 -19.93
N ILE A 554 -5.53 -11.43 -21.20
CA ILE A 554 -6.24 -10.38 -21.94
C ILE A 554 -7.61 -10.09 -21.32
N MET A 555 -8.40 -11.11 -20.98
CA MET A 555 -9.68 -10.91 -20.30
C MET A 555 -9.49 -10.19 -18.97
N ARG A 556 -8.42 -10.49 -18.23
CA ARG A 556 -8.11 -9.81 -16.96
C ARG A 556 -7.89 -8.31 -17.13
N THR A 557 -7.42 -7.82 -18.29
CA THR A 557 -7.28 -6.38 -18.53
C THR A 557 -8.61 -5.68 -18.71
N GLN A 558 -9.70 -6.41 -18.99
CA GLN A 558 -11.05 -5.86 -19.19
C GLN A 558 -11.88 -5.85 -17.89
N ILE A 559 -11.25 -6.15 -16.75
CA ILE A 559 -11.93 -6.28 -15.45
C ILE A 559 -11.47 -5.17 -14.54
N ASP A 560 -12.39 -4.27 -14.21
CA ASP A 560 -12.20 -3.33 -13.13
C ASP A 560 -12.13 -4.09 -11.80
N ASN A 561 -11.25 -3.67 -10.91
CA ASN A 561 -11.03 -4.44 -9.69
C ASN A 561 -12.14 -4.25 -8.64
N ASN A 562 -13.11 -3.33 -8.86
CA ASN A 562 -14.39 -3.34 -8.12
C ASN A 562 -15.35 -4.43 -8.60
N GLY A 563 -15.03 -5.14 -9.69
CA GLY A 563 -15.77 -6.31 -10.15
C GLY A 563 -16.51 -6.13 -11.47
N ALA A 564 -16.59 -4.91 -12.00
CA ALA A 564 -17.17 -4.69 -13.32
C ALA A 564 -16.32 -5.39 -14.40
N ILE A 565 -16.92 -6.35 -15.09
CA ILE A 565 -16.31 -7.05 -16.22
C ILE A 565 -16.85 -6.44 -17.51
N LEU A 566 -15.99 -5.80 -18.29
CA LEU A 566 -16.40 -5.03 -19.46
C LEU A 566 -16.41 -5.88 -20.73
N ALA A 567 -17.28 -5.50 -21.68
CA ALA A 567 -17.35 -6.19 -22.97
C ALA A 567 -16.07 -5.97 -23.79
N SER A 568 -15.64 -4.72 -23.99
CA SER A 568 -14.36 -4.40 -24.62
C SER A 568 -13.97 -2.94 -24.42
N ASN A 569 -12.73 -2.70 -23.99
CA ASN A 569 -12.13 -1.37 -24.02
C ASN A 569 -11.44 -1.13 -25.37
N ASP A 570 -12.14 -0.42 -26.25
CA ASP A 570 -11.64 0.02 -27.55
C ASP A 570 -12.39 1.28 -27.98
N THR A 571 -11.65 2.29 -28.42
CA THR A 571 -12.23 3.53 -28.94
C THR A 571 -12.69 3.42 -30.40
N ASP A 572 -12.18 2.46 -31.18
CA ASP A 572 -12.50 2.35 -32.62
C ASP A 572 -14.02 2.19 -32.88
N ILE A 573 -14.79 1.69 -31.90
CA ILE A 573 -16.26 1.59 -32.03
C ILE A 573 -16.97 2.95 -31.94
N MET A 574 -16.42 3.92 -31.21
CA MET A 574 -17.03 5.24 -31.02
C MET A 574 -17.15 6.01 -32.33
N ASP A 575 -16.24 5.75 -33.28
CA ASP A 575 -16.27 6.33 -34.63
C ASP A 575 -17.51 5.90 -35.43
N PHE A 576 -18.11 4.74 -35.13
CA PHE A 576 -19.25 4.19 -35.87
C PHE A 576 -20.58 4.37 -35.13
N SER A 577 -20.63 4.09 -33.83
CA SER A 577 -21.88 4.06 -33.04
C SER A 577 -22.11 5.32 -32.21
N ARG A 578 -21.10 6.18 -32.04
CA ARG A 578 -21.07 7.27 -31.04
C ARG A 578 -21.38 6.81 -29.61
N ASP A 579 -21.11 5.54 -29.32
CA ASP A 579 -21.26 4.89 -28.02
C ASP A 579 -20.07 3.93 -27.82
N THR A 580 -19.85 3.42 -26.61
CA THR A 580 -18.69 2.58 -26.29
C THR A 580 -19.06 1.13 -25.94
N TYR A 581 -18.09 0.21 -26.10
CA TYR A 581 -18.13 -1.13 -25.51
C TYR A 581 -17.51 -1.19 -24.10
N SER A 582 -17.09 -0.05 -23.56
CA SER A 582 -16.53 0.06 -22.21
C SER A 582 -17.65 0.08 -21.14
N TYR A 583 -18.64 -0.81 -21.25
CA TYR A 583 -19.67 -1.06 -20.25
C TYR A 583 -19.60 -2.51 -19.75
N MET A 584 -20.12 -2.70 -18.54
CA MET A 584 -20.46 -4.00 -17.98
C MET A 584 -21.86 -4.37 -18.47
N TRP A 585 -21.93 -5.27 -19.44
CA TRP A 585 -23.16 -5.99 -19.77
C TRP A 585 -23.25 -7.23 -18.88
N PRO A 586 -24.35 -7.45 -18.14
CA PRO A 586 -24.43 -8.60 -17.25
C PRO A 586 -24.25 -9.95 -17.97
N ARG A 587 -24.68 -10.06 -19.24
CA ARG A 587 -24.42 -11.21 -20.11
C ARG A 587 -22.93 -11.47 -20.31
N ASP A 588 -22.19 -10.48 -20.81
CA ASP A 588 -20.76 -10.58 -21.09
C ASP A 588 -19.97 -10.85 -19.80
N GLY A 589 -20.30 -10.12 -18.73
CA GLY A 589 -19.71 -10.29 -17.41
C GLY A 589 -19.92 -11.70 -16.85
N ALA A 590 -21.13 -12.26 -16.96
CA ALA A 590 -21.45 -13.60 -16.51
C ALA A 590 -20.69 -14.69 -17.29
N LEU A 591 -20.56 -14.55 -18.62
CA LEU A 591 -19.82 -15.51 -19.46
C LEU A 591 -18.31 -15.49 -19.18
N VAL A 592 -17.73 -14.30 -18.97
CA VAL A 592 -16.33 -14.15 -18.58
C VAL A 592 -16.10 -14.67 -17.15
N ALA A 593 -16.98 -14.33 -16.20
CA ALA A 593 -16.93 -14.85 -14.84
C ALA A 593 -16.97 -16.40 -14.84
N ALA A 594 -17.87 -17.01 -15.61
CA ALA A 594 -17.95 -18.47 -15.77
C ALA A 594 -16.65 -19.07 -16.35
N SER A 595 -15.98 -18.35 -17.26
CA SER A 595 -14.70 -18.76 -17.81
C SER A 595 -13.59 -18.75 -16.75
N PHE A 596 -13.55 -17.72 -15.89
CA PHE A 596 -12.63 -17.65 -14.75
C PHE A 596 -12.92 -18.69 -13.67
N ILE A 597 -14.20 -18.94 -13.37
CA ILE A 597 -14.63 -20.02 -12.47
C ILE A 597 -14.12 -21.37 -12.98
N LYS A 598 -14.31 -21.65 -14.27
CA LYS A 598 -13.82 -22.88 -14.89
C LYS A 598 -12.30 -22.98 -14.80
N ALA A 599 -11.59 -21.86 -14.98
CA ALA A 599 -10.15 -21.75 -14.85
C ALA A 599 -9.63 -21.79 -13.40
N GLY A 600 -10.49 -21.82 -12.39
CA GLY A 600 -10.11 -21.92 -10.97
C GLY A 600 -9.92 -20.58 -10.25
N TYR A 601 -10.26 -19.45 -10.88
CA TYR A 601 -10.11 -18.10 -10.30
C TYR A 601 -11.38 -17.67 -9.57
N SER A 602 -11.54 -18.08 -8.31
CA SER A 602 -12.68 -17.70 -7.47
C SER A 602 -12.77 -16.17 -7.28
N GLU A 603 -11.65 -15.53 -6.96
CA GLU A 603 -11.58 -14.10 -6.60
C GLU A 603 -12.13 -13.15 -7.68
N ILE A 604 -11.89 -13.45 -8.96
CA ILE A 604 -12.41 -12.63 -10.06
C ILE A 604 -13.95 -12.69 -10.08
N SER A 605 -14.50 -13.90 -10.01
CA SER A 605 -15.95 -14.10 -9.99
C SER A 605 -16.63 -13.56 -8.72
N ARG A 606 -15.98 -13.65 -7.55
CA ARG A 606 -16.51 -13.06 -6.30
C ARG A 606 -16.70 -11.56 -6.41
N ARG A 607 -15.69 -10.86 -6.95
CA ARG A 607 -15.78 -9.41 -7.19
C ARG A 607 -16.91 -9.07 -8.16
N PHE A 608 -17.07 -9.84 -9.23
CA PHE A 608 -18.17 -9.66 -10.17
C PHE A 608 -19.54 -9.79 -9.50
N PHE A 609 -19.77 -10.83 -8.68
CA PHE A 609 -21.06 -10.98 -8.01
C PHE A 609 -21.30 -9.93 -6.92
N ASN A 610 -20.26 -9.48 -6.22
CA ASN A 610 -20.36 -8.33 -5.31
C ASN A 610 -20.70 -7.04 -6.03
N PHE A 611 -20.18 -6.84 -7.25
CA PHE A 611 -20.58 -5.72 -8.10
C PHE A 611 -22.06 -5.85 -8.48
N CYS A 612 -22.48 -7.02 -8.98
CA CYS A 612 -23.87 -7.31 -9.32
C CYS A 612 -24.83 -7.09 -8.13
N SER A 613 -24.50 -7.51 -6.91
CA SER A 613 -25.38 -7.30 -5.76
C SER A 613 -25.59 -5.84 -5.40
N GLN A 614 -24.71 -4.94 -5.82
CA GLN A 614 -24.85 -3.49 -5.59
C GLN A 614 -25.72 -2.80 -6.64
N ILE A 615 -25.85 -3.39 -7.83
CA ILE A 615 -26.54 -2.77 -8.98
C ILE A 615 -27.84 -3.48 -9.37
N VAL A 616 -28.14 -4.64 -8.76
CA VAL A 616 -29.40 -5.35 -9.00
C VAL A 616 -30.56 -4.45 -8.60
N ASP A 617 -31.55 -4.36 -9.48
CA ASP A 617 -32.77 -3.59 -9.21
C ASP A 617 -33.54 -4.26 -8.05
N PRO A 618 -34.22 -3.49 -7.19
CA PRO A 618 -35.09 -4.06 -6.14
C PRO A 618 -36.15 -5.04 -6.67
N GLY A 619 -36.51 -4.96 -7.95
CA GLY A 619 -37.37 -5.93 -8.63
C GLY A 619 -36.71 -7.27 -8.97
N GLY A 620 -35.43 -7.47 -8.66
CA GLY A 620 -34.70 -8.73 -8.85
C GLY A 620 -34.14 -8.95 -10.26
N TYR A 621 -33.99 -7.88 -11.05
CA TYR A 621 -33.45 -7.92 -12.41
C TYR A 621 -32.30 -6.93 -12.60
N PHE A 622 -31.52 -7.09 -13.67
CA PHE A 622 -30.53 -6.10 -14.09
C PHE A 622 -31.04 -5.24 -15.24
N LEU A 623 -30.72 -3.95 -15.22
CA LEU A 623 -30.85 -3.06 -16.37
C LEU A 623 -29.81 -3.43 -17.44
N HIS A 624 -30.04 -2.96 -18.67
CA HIS A 624 -29.28 -3.37 -19.86
C HIS A 624 -27.74 -3.31 -19.77
N LYS A 625 -27.17 -2.23 -19.21
CA LYS A 625 -25.71 -2.11 -19.07
C LYS A 625 -25.33 -1.06 -18.04
N PHE A 626 -24.14 -1.23 -17.46
CA PHE A 626 -23.62 -0.37 -16.39
C PHE A 626 -22.21 0.09 -16.72
N THR A 627 -21.82 1.25 -16.21
CA THR A 627 -20.42 1.68 -16.23
C THR A 627 -19.63 0.95 -15.13
N PRO A 628 -18.29 1.02 -15.15
CA PRO A 628 -17.46 0.40 -14.10
C PRO A 628 -17.72 0.88 -12.67
N ASP A 629 -18.31 2.06 -12.48
CA ASP A 629 -18.64 2.61 -11.15
C ASP A 629 -20.03 2.20 -10.66
N GLY A 630 -20.76 1.39 -11.42
CA GLY A 630 -22.10 0.90 -11.10
C GLY A 630 -23.24 1.82 -11.57
N SER A 631 -22.94 2.98 -12.14
CA SER A 631 -23.97 3.83 -12.75
C SER A 631 -24.55 3.19 -14.03
N VAL A 632 -25.80 3.50 -14.33
CA VAL A 632 -26.49 2.98 -15.52
C VAL A 632 -25.84 3.56 -16.79
N GLY A 633 -25.52 2.68 -17.74
CA GLY A 633 -24.97 3.06 -19.03
C GLY A 633 -26.04 3.59 -20.00
N SER A 634 -25.62 4.00 -21.19
CA SER A 634 -26.54 4.34 -22.27
C SER A 634 -27.48 3.15 -22.57
N THR A 635 -28.69 3.36 -23.06
CA THR A 635 -29.58 2.24 -23.40
C THR A 635 -30.53 2.59 -24.54
N TRP A 636 -30.88 1.57 -25.33
CA TRP A 636 -31.91 1.65 -26.36
C TRP A 636 -33.21 0.94 -25.95
N HIS A 637 -33.26 0.36 -24.75
CA HIS A 637 -34.48 -0.29 -24.24
C HIS A 637 -35.39 0.74 -23.55
N PRO A 638 -36.65 0.87 -24.01
CA PRO A 638 -37.57 1.85 -23.46
C PRO A 638 -38.29 1.34 -22.21
N TRP A 639 -38.72 2.26 -21.35
CA TRP A 639 -39.69 1.99 -20.27
C TRP A 639 -41.15 1.96 -20.74
N TRP A 640 -41.39 2.35 -22.00
CA TRP A 640 -42.71 2.57 -22.55
C TRP A 640 -42.73 2.26 -24.04
N LYS A 641 -43.61 1.35 -24.46
CA LYS A 641 -43.74 0.94 -25.87
C LYS A 641 -45.19 0.55 -26.15
N ASN A 642 -45.69 0.92 -27.32
CA ASN A 642 -47.08 0.60 -27.74
C ASN A 642 -48.16 1.02 -26.73
N ASN A 643 -47.97 2.15 -26.03
CA ASN A 643 -48.85 2.67 -24.96
C ASN A 643 -48.96 1.78 -23.70
N GLU A 644 -47.99 0.90 -23.48
CA GLU A 644 -47.90 0.08 -22.27
C GLU A 644 -46.53 0.27 -21.60
N PRO A 645 -46.44 0.16 -20.25
CA PRO A 645 -45.17 0.03 -19.56
C PRO A 645 -44.41 -1.23 -19.99
N GLU A 646 -43.09 -1.13 -20.14
CA GLU A 646 -42.17 -2.24 -20.44
C GLU A 646 -40.94 -2.12 -19.55
N LEU A 647 -40.38 -3.25 -19.09
CA LEU A 647 -39.10 -3.22 -18.36
C LEU A 647 -37.95 -3.11 -19.36
N PRO A 648 -36.99 -2.20 -19.20
CA PRO A 648 -35.90 -1.98 -20.15
C PRO A 648 -34.76 -2.98 -19.95
N ILE A 649 -35.09 -4.27 -19.96
CA ILE A 649 -34.20 -5.37 -19.58
C ILE A 649 -33.94 -6.30 -20.77
N GLN A 650 -32.90 -7.10 -20.63
CA GLN A 650 -32.74 -8.32 -21.39
C GLN A 650 -32.80 -9.50 -20.41
N GLU A 651 -33.76 -10.40 -20.59
CA GLU A 651 -34.02 -11.46 -19.61
C GLU A 651 -32.79 -12.37 -19.37
N ASP A 652 -32.00 -12.59 -20.43
CA ASP A 652 -30.79 -13.41 -20.36
C ASP A 652 -29.68 -12.77 -19.51
N GLU A 653 -29.63 -11.44 -19.42
CA GLU A 653 -28.66 -10.72 -18.59
C GLU A 653 -28.85 -11.03 -17.10
N THR A 654 -30.09 -11.22 -16.67
CA THR A 654 -30.39 -11.67 -15.29
C THR A 654 -30.18 -13.17 -15.14
N ALA A 655 -30.67 -13.97 -16.09
CA ALA A 655 -30.56 -15.42 -16.03
C ALA A 655 -29.09 -15.92 -16.04
N LEU A 656 -28.22 -15.29 -16.83
CA LEU A 656 -26.81 -15.67 -16.94
C LEU A 656 -26.02 -15.35 -15.67
N VAL A 657 -26.31 -14.25 -14.98
CA VAL A 657 -25.66 -13.92 -13.69
C VAL A 657 -25.98 -14.98 -12.65
N LEU A 658 -27.25 -15.39 -12.53
CA LEU A 658 -27.67 -16.48 -11.64
C LEU A 658 -27.03 -17.82 -12.02
N TRP A 659 -26.97 -18.13 -13.32
CA TRP A 659 -26.29 -19.32 -13.82
C TRP A 659 -24.79 -19.32 -13.48
N ALA A 660 -24.10 -18.19 -13.67
CA ALA A 660 -22.69 -18.06 -13.33
C ALA A 660 -22.46 -18.17 -11.81
N LEU A 661 -23.37 -17.62 -10.99
CA LEU A 661 -23.34 -17.75 -9.54
C LEU A 661 -23.49 -19.21 -9.09
N TRP A 662 -24.41 -19.95 -9.72
CA TRP A 662 -24.52 -21.40 -9.52
C TRP A 662 -23.22 -22.13 -9.91
N LYS A 663 -22.60 -21.78 -11.05
CA LYS A 663 -21.30 -22.35 -11.45
C LYS A 663 -20.19 -22.05 -10.45
N HIS A 664 -20.20 -20.87 -9.85
CA HIS A 664 -19.26 -20.52 -8.78
C HIS A 664 -19.46 -21.43 -7.56
N PHE A 665 -20.70 -21.56 -7.10
CA PHE A 665 -21.05 -22.41 -5.97
C PHE A 665 -20.69 -23.89 -6.22
N ASP A 666 -21.09 -24.44 -7.37
CA ASP A 666 -20.80 -25.83 -7.78
C ASP A 666 -19.28 -26.10 -7.85
N ARG A 667 -18.49 -25.09 -8.21
CA ARG A 667 -17.02 -25.21 -8.30
C ARG A 667 -16.33 -25.09 -6.94
N PHE A 668 -16.67 -24.08 -6.15
CA PHE A 668 -15.88 -23.68 -4.98
C PHE A 668 -16.54 -24.00 -3.63
N HIS A 669 -17.85 -24.28 -3.61
CA HIS A 669 -18.62 -24.59 -2.39
C HIS A 669 -18.51 -23.52 -1.28
N ASP A 670 -18.25 -22.26 -1.65
CA ASP A 670 -18.11 -21.13 -0.72
C ASP A 670 -19.48 -20.61 -0.26
N VAL A 671 -20.10 -21.32 0.69
CA VAL A 671 -21.42 -20.99 1.23
C VAL A 671 -21.44 -19.61 1.90
N GLU A 672 -20.37 -19.25 2.61
CA GLU A 672 -20.28 -17.98 3.35
C GLU A 672 -20.25 -16.77 2.41
N PHE A 673 -19.67 -16.91 1.23
CA PHE A 673 -19.74 -15.88 0.20
C PHE A 673 -21.12 -15.77 -0.45
N ILE A 674 -21.76 -16.89 -0.78
CA ILE A 674 -23.01 -16.90 -1.55
C ILE A 674 -24.20 -16.45 -0.71
N LYS A 675 -24.27 -16.88 0.56
CA LYS A 675 -25.42 -16.67 1.43
C LYS A 675 -25.81 -15.18 1.61
N PRO A 676 -24.88 -14.23 1.80
CA PRO A 676 -25.21 -12.80 1.86
C PRO A 676 -25.83 -12.25 0.56
N LEU A 677 -25.46 -12.79 -0.61
CA LEU A 677 -25.99 -12.31 -1.90
C LEU A 677 -27.47 -12.66 -2.12
N TYR A 678 -28.05 -13.52 -1.25
CA TYR A 678 -29.46 -13.94 -1.26
C TYR A 678 -30.24 -13.42 -0.06
N ARG A 679 -29.60 -12.69 0.86
CA ARG A 679 -30.24 -12.17 2.07
C ARG A 679 -30.28 -10.66 1.96
N ASP A 680 -31.50 -10.16 1.76
CA ASP A 680 -31.84 -8.75 1.98
C ASP A 680 -31.63 -8.37 3.45
#